data_AF-A0A1H0TJJ8-F1
#
_entry.id   AF-A0A1H0TJJ8-F1
#
_cell.length_a   1.000
_cell.length_b   1.000
_cell.length_c   1.000
_cell.angle_alpha   90.00
_cell.angle_beta   90.00
_cell.angle_gamma   90.00
#
_symmetry.space_group_name_H-M   'P 1'
#
loop_
_entity.id
_entity.type
_entity.pdbx_description
1 polymer ?
#
loop_
_entity_poly.entity_id
_entity_poly.type
_entity_poly.pdbx_seq_one_letter_code
_entity_poly.pdbx_strand_id
1 'polypeptide(L)'
;MSRCATCLCTAPTTACSTRRALIASRVNHSLATVRAVARRQGVVLRPLAPGLLEAEGDDLAALVTEAAAELSSVEAAEVRCLLTGVTGDGPDLLVQALTAPSLAAAAARLRHADLVPLFADEEARFHAEYQPIVRLDDAGVVGHEALLRATGVDGSRIMPDQLFPAADEAGWTHVLDRVGRTTAIRDAGPWLADDLLFINFVPTSIYRPEVCLQTTERAAERAGLRLDQLVFEVTEGHVVDDVDHLARVFEHYRSRGCRVALDDLGSGWSSLALLVRLRPDIVKLERAIVQALPEPAAVAVFTAVVDITHSYGGLVLAEGVETPEQARVARELGADLGQGWLWGRPVRPATAPAPARALPGAAPDPSWPDSAVALDPTAQPVPPTEDRDLLVRAVGLTGSSVVVVDALAPDMPIVYVNEAFTEVTGYPVAEAVGRNCRFLQGPDTDRAALDELADALRRGQPHRTTLLNVRRDGTTWWNELHLSPLRDSAGTVTHHVGLQHDVTERVAAESALRERAGTDPLTGTLNRTALLTELDRQVRAGRPGPVVLFVDLDGFKRVNDRFGHTVGDRALVTVADRLRSVVRTGDLLARLGGDEFVLVLADVDPPVDDDGPASVLAGALAAAHRVAADVERVLSVPVELPGGPVSIGASVGVAVHPADGETPTELLRAADLQMYRAKARRARARTASGHPA
;
A
#
# COMPACT_ATOMS: atom_id res chain seq x y z
N MET A 1 -11.25 15.43 -31.69
CA MET A 1 -12.22 14.32 -31.59
C MET A 1 -13.04 14.57 -30.35
N SER A 2 -14.33 14.87 -30.48
CA SER A 2 -15.21 15.14 -29.34
C SER A 2 -15.38 13.85 -28.53
N ARG A 3 -14.96 13.88 -27.26
CA ARG A 3 -15.17 12.79 -26.31
C ARG A 3 -16.63 12.76 -25.89
N CYS A 4 -17.20 11.58 -25.67
CA CYS A 4 -18.53 11.47 -25.08
C CYS A 4 -18.56 12.18 -23.73
N ALA A 5 -19.46 13.17 -23.60
CA ALA A 5 -19.63 14.03 -22.43
C ALA A 5 -20.14 13.31 -21.17
N THR A 6 -20.26 11.98 -21.21
CA THR A 6 -20.76 11.15 -20.10
C THR A 6 -19.72 10.12 -19.62
N CYS A 7 -18.86 9.58 -20.48
CA CYS A 7 -17.87 8.54 -20.13
C CYS A 7 -16.41 9.00 -20.21
N LEU A 8 -16.12 10.11 -20.92
CA LEU A 8 -14.77 10.55 -21.31
C LEU A 8 -13.92 9.50 -22.06
N CYS A 9 -14.56 8.43 -22.54
CA CYS A 9 -14.00 7.46 -23.44
C CYS A 9 -13.84 8.04 -24.86
N THR A 10 -12.97 7.47 -25.69
CA THR A 10 -12.66 7.95 -27.05
C THR A 10 -13.81 7.78 -28.06
N ALA A 11 -15.02 7.43 -27.61
CA ALA A 11 -16.18 7.20 -28.46
C ALA A 11 -16.83 8.52 -28.94
N PRO A 12 -17.28 8.60 -30.21
CA PRO A 12 -17.88 9.81 -30.78
C PRO A 12 -19.24 10.16 -30.16
N THR A 13 -19.52 11.46 -30.09
CA THR A 13 -20.59 12.12 -29.31
C THR A 13 -22.04 11.94 -29.79
N THR A 14 -22.29 11.29 -30.92
CA THR A 14 -23.63 11.23 -31.51
C THR A 14 -24.31 9.89 -31.21
N ALA A 15 -25.35 9.94 -30.36
CA ALA A 15 -26.24 8.84 -29.91
C ALA A 15 -25.84 8.13 -28.60
N CYS A 16 -25.91 8.86 -27.48
CA CYS A 16 -25.82 8.27 -26.14
C CYS A 16 -27.24 7.90 -25.65
N SER A 17 -27.64 6.64 -25.80
CA SER A 17 -28.65 6.05 -24.92
C SER A 17 -27.92 5.03 -24.05
N THR A 18 -28.06 5.14 -22.73
CA THR A 18 -27.49 4.26 -21.69
C THR A 18 -28.10 2.85 -21.72
N ARG A 19 -28.47 2.36 -22.91
CA ARG A 19 -29.20 1.12 -23.10
C ARG A 19 -28.36 -0.14 -23.12
N ARG A 20 -27.03 0.02 -23.21
CA ARG A 20 -26.06 -1.09 -23.25
C ARG A 20 -24.90 -0.81 -22.31
N ALA A 21 -24.49 -1.85 -21.58
CA ALA A 21 -23.26 -1.84 -20.79
C ALA A 21 -22.47 -3.13 -20.97
N LEU A 22 -21.14 -3.04 -21.00
CA LEU A 22 -20.26 -4.19 -20.90
C LEU A 22 -19.75 -4.32 -19.47
N ILE A 23 -19.78 -5.53 -18.92
CA ILE A 23 -19.28 -5.84 -17.58
C ILE A 23 -18.36 -7.04 -17.68
N ALA A 24 -17.10 -6.88 -17.27
CA ALA A 24 -16.10 -7.93 -17.36
C ALA A 24 -15.35 -8.13 -16.05
N SER A 25 -14.97 -9.36 -15.75
CA SER A 25 -14.16 -9.70 -14.57
C SER A 25 -13.53 -11.07 -14.75
N ARG A 26 -12.34 -11.26 -14.17
CA ARG A 26 -11.65 -12.56 -14.12
C ARG A 26 -12.09 -13.38 -12.90
N VAL A 27 -12.86 -12.78 -12.01
CA VAL A 27 -13.29 -13.33 -10.72
C VAL A 27 -14.76 -13.73 -10.80
N ASN A 28 -15.00 -15.05 -10.88
CA ASN A 28 -16.35 -15.58 -11.12
C ASN A 28 -17.39 -15.17 -10.06
N HIS A 29 -16.99 -15.02 -8.79
CA HIS A 29 -17.92 -14.64 -7.73
C HIS A 29 -18.36 -13.18 -7.82
N SER A 30 -17.49 -12.27 -8.28
CA SER A 30 -17.86 -10.86 -8.47
C SER A 30 -18.93 -10.69 -9.55
N LEU A 31 -18.85 -11.47 -10.65
CA LEU A 31 -19.91 -11.52 -11.67
C LEU A 31 -21.19 -12.20 -11.16
N ALA A 32 -21.11 -13.10 -10.18
CA ALA A 32 -22.30 -13.70 -9.58
C ALA A 32 -23.12 -12.65 -8.81
N THR A 33 -22.46 -11.75 -8.08
CA THR A 33 -23.11 -10.61 -7.42
C THR A 33 -23.77 -9.66 -8.42
N VAL A 34 -23.05 -9.26 -9.48
CA VAL A 34 -23.62 -8.43 -10.57
C VAL A 34 -24.88 -9.09 -11.17
N ARG A 35 -24.84 -10.41 -11.40
CA ARG A 35 -26.00 -11.16 -11.90
C ARG A 35 -27.16 -11.20 -10.92
N ALA A 36 -26.88 -11.27 -9.61
CA ALA A 36 -27.91 -11.22 -8.58
C ALA A 36 -28.62 -9.87 -8.58
N VAL A 37 -27.85 -8.77 -8.63
CA VAL A 37 -28.37 -7.39 -8.71
C VAL A 37 -29.22 -7.19 -9.96
N ALA A 38 -28.71 -7.58 -11.13
CA ALA A 38 -29.44 -7.44 -12.39
C ALA A 38 -30.77 -8.21 -12.38
N ARG A 39 -30.81 -9.41 -11.77
CA ARG A 39 -32.07 -10.17 -11.61
C ARG A 39 -33.08 -9.46 -10.73
N ARG A 40 -32.66 -8.79 -9.64
CA ARG A 40 -33.57 -8.03 -8.77
C ARG A 40 -34.15 -6.81 -9.49
N GLN A 41 -33.35 -6.16 -10.35
CA GLN A 41 -33.76 -4.98 -11.11
C GLN A 41 -34.44 -5.31 -12.46
N GLY A 42 -34.57 -6.59 -12.82
CA GLY A 42 -35.16 -7.00 -14.10
C GLY A 42 -34.30 -6.68 -15.33
N VAL A 43 -32.99 -6.42 -15.15
CA VAL A 43 -32.06 -6.15 -16.24
C VAL A 43 -31.58 -7.46 -16.86
N VAL A 44 -31.64 -7.56 -18.19
CA VAL A 44 -31.21 -8.76 -18.92
C VAL A 44 -29.70 -8.71 -19.12
N LEU A 45 -29.00 -9.73 -18.61
CA LEU A 45 -27.57 -9.93 -18.84
C LEU A 45 -27.33 -11.04 -19.87
N ARG A 46 -26.71 -10.71 -20.99
CA ARG A 46 -26.28 -11.64 -22.04
C ARG A 46 -24.79 -11.99 -21.85
N PRO A 47 -24.42 -13.27 -21.67
CA PRO A 47 -23.01 -13.67 -21.66
C PRO A 47 -22.44 -13.60 -23.09
N LEU A 48 -21.35 -12.86 -23.28
CA LEU A 48 -20.67 -12.77 -24.57
C LEU A 48 -19.45 -13.72 -24.65
N ALA A 49 -18.75 -13.88 -23.53
CA ALA A 49 -17.60 -14.78 -23.37
C ALA A 49 -17.42 -15.14 -21.87
N PRO A 50 -16.58 -16.13 -21.51
CA PRO A 50 -16.22 -16.36 -20.12
C PRO A 50 -15.68 -15.08 -19.48
N GLY A 51 -16.30 -14.63 -18.38
CA GLY A 51 -15.91 -13.40 -17.71
C GLY A 51 -16.40 -12.10 -18.35
N LEU A 52 -17.21 -12.15 -19.42
CA LEU A 52 -17.73 -10.96 -20.12
C LEU A 52 -19.27 -11.04 -20.27
N LEU A 53 -19.95 -10.06 -19.72
CA LEU A 53 -21.40 -9.89 -19.76
C LEU A 53 -21.75 -8.59 -20.48
N GLU A 54 -22.89 -8.60 -21.12
CA GLU A 54 -23.55 -7.43 -21.67
C GLU A 54 -24.89 -7.23 -20.98
N ALA A 55 -25.15 -6.01 -20.53
CA ALA A 55 -26.44 -5.60 -19.97
C ALA A 55 -27.21 -4.77 -21.00
N GLU A 56 -28.49 -5.05 -21.16
CA GLU A 56 -29.43 -4.25 -21.95
C GLU A 56 -30.63 -3.83 -21.10
N GLY A 57 -30.96 -2.54 -21.10
CA GLY A 57 -32.07 -2.00 -20.30
C GLY A 57 -32.14 -0.48 -20.31
N ASP A 58 -33.28 0.10 -19.91
CA ASP A 58 -33.47 1.55 -19.95
C ASP A 58 -32.78 2.32 -18.79
N ASP A 59 -32.51 1.65 -17.65
CA ASP A 59 -31.77 2.23 -16.51
C ASP A 59 -30.63 1.30 -16.04
N LEU A 60 -29.48 1.40 -16.70
CA LEU A 60 -28.26 0.69 -16.31
C LEU A 60 -27.45 1.41 -15.22
N ALA A 61 -27.83 2.63 -14.86
CA ALA A 61 -27.14 3.39 -13.81
C ALA A 61 -27.45 2.81 -12.42
N ALA A 62 -28.71 2.42 -12.19
CA ALA A 62 -29.12 1.70 -10.98
C ALA A 62 -28.37 0.38 -10.82
N LEU A 63 -28.18 -0.38 -11.91
CA LEU A 63 -27.46 -1.65 -11.88
C LEU A 63 -26.01 -1.46 -11.44
N VAL A 64 -25.30 -0.51 -12.06
CA VAL A 64 -23.89 -0.26 -11.74
C VAL A 64 -23.72 0.24 -10.32
N THR A 65 -24.60 1.14 -9.86
CA THR A 65 -24.53 1.71 -8.52
C THR A 65 -24.78 0.66 -7.44
N GLU A 66 -25.84 -0.15 -7.60
CA GLU A 66 -26.17 -1.20 -6.63
C GLU A 66 -25.15 -2.35 -6.64
N ALA A 67 -24.68 -2.75 -7.83
CA ALA A 67 -23.65 -3.78 -7.93
C ALA A 67 -22.30 -3.36 -7.33
N ALA A 68 -21.91 -2.10 -7.48
CA ALA A 68 -20.71 -1.56 -6.84
C ALA A 68 -20.85 -1.52 -5.31
N ALA A 69 -22.06 -1.28 -4.78
CA ALA A 69 -22.32 -1.21 -3.35
C ALA A 69 -22.38 -2.59 -2.67
N GLU A 70 -22.78 -3.64 -3.39
CA GLU A 70 -22.81 -5.02 -2.86
C GLU A 70 -21.47 -5.75 -2.92
N LEU A 71 -20.54 -5.26 -3.74
CA LEU A 71 -19.18 -5.77 -3.83
C LEU A 71 -18.28 -5.07 -2.81
N SER A 72 -17.25 -5.78 -2.32
CA SER A 72 -16.17 -5.12 -1.59
C SER A 72 -15.42 -4.15 -2.50
N SER A 73 -14.68 -3.19 -1.91
CA SER A 73 -13.87 -2.23 -2.65
C SER A 73 -12.88 -2.91 -3.61
N VAL A 74 -12.29 -4.04 -3.18
CA VAL A 74 -11.34 -4.84 -3.98
C VAL A 74 -12.04 -5.49 -5.17
N GLU A 75 -13.21 -6.08 -4.96
CA GLU A 75 -13.97 -6.71 -6.04
C GLU A 75 -14.49 -5.68 -7.05
N ALA A 76 -15.03 -4.55 -6.56
CA ALA A 76 -15.53 -3.48 -7.42
C ALA A 76 -14.41 -2.80 -8.24
N ALA A 77 -13.17 -2.78 -7.73
CA ALA A 77 -11.99 -2.30 -8.46
C ALA A 77 -11.51 -3.27 -9.56
N GLU A 78 -11.76 -4.58 -9.39
CA GLU A 78 -11.40 -5.62 -10.35
C GLU A 78 -12.39 -5.72 -11.51
N VAL A 79 -13.70 -5.62 -11.23
CA VAL A 79 -14.74 -5.64 -12.26
C VAL A 79 -14.58 -4.42 -13.16
N ARG A 80 -14.56 -4.63 -14.47
CA ARG A 80 -14.52 -3.60 -15.50
C ARG A 80 -15.94 -3.33 -15.98
N CYS A 81 -16.33 -2.06 -16.09
CA CYS A 81 -17.68 -1.68 -16.51
C CYS A 81 -17.64 -0.50 -17.48
N LEU A 82 -18.20 -0.70 -18.67
CA LEU A 82 -18.39 0.37 -19.65
C LEU A 82 -19.88 0.66 -19.80
N LEU A 83 -20.31 1.78 -19.22
CA LEU A 83 -21.61 2.38 -19.48
C LEU A 83 -21.48 3.23 -20.75
N THR A 84 -22.21 2.90 -21.82
CA THR A 84 -22.29 3.63 -23.11
C THR A 84 -21.18 3.35 -24.14
N GLY A 85 -21.48 3.57 -25.43
CA GLY A 85 -20.50 3.48 -26.52
C GLY A 85 -20.20 2.07 -27.06
N VAL A 86 -20.92 1.05 -26.57
CA VAL A 86 -20.75 -0.35 -26.98
C VAL A 86 -21.17 -0.53 -28.43
N THR A 87 -20.18 -0.58 -29.33
CA THR A 87 -20.36 -0.81 -30.76
C THR A 87 -19.31 -1.81 -31.24
N GLY A 88 -19.63 -2.56 -32.30
CA GLY A 88 -18.77 -3.64 -32.83
C GLY A 88 -19.11 -5.04 -32.34
N ASP A 89 -18.37 -6.03 -32.84
CA ASP A 89 -18.56 -7.45 -32.58
C ASP A 89 -17.35 -8.04 -31.84
N GLY A 90 -17.57 -9.10 -31.06
CA GLY A 90 -16.55 -9.97 -30.42
C GLY A 90 -15.23 -9.30 -30.00
N PRO A 91 -14.19 -9.26 -30.87
CA PRO A 91 -12.89 -8.67 -30.55
C PRO A 91 -12.94 -7.20 -30.10
N ASP A 92 -13.81 -6.38 -30.71
CA ASP A 92 -13.92 -4.95 -30.39
C ASP A 92 -14.50 -4.75 -28.98
N LEU A 93 -15.45 -5.62 -28.59
CA LEU A 93 -16.06 -5.62 -27.26
C LEU A 93 -15.05 -6.04 -26.19
N LEU A 94 -14.14 -6.97 -26.50
CA LEU A 94 -13.07 -7.37 -25.58
C LEU A 94 -12.09 -6.22 -25.34
N VAL A 95 -11.66 -5.53 -26.40
CA VAL A 95 -10.76 -4.36 -26.27
C VAL A 95 -11.43 -3.26 -25.47
N GLN A 96 -12.71 -2.97 -25.74
CA GLN A 96 -13.49 -2.00 -24.97
C GLN A 96 -13.60 -2.41 -23.49
N ALA A 97 -13.87 -3.68 -23.20
CA ALA A 97 -13.94 -4.18 -21.82
C ALA A 97 -12.59 -4.11 -21.09
N LEU A 98 -11.47 -4.37 -21.78
CA LEU A 98 -10.12 -4.26 -21.20
C LEU A 98 -9.74 -2.83 -20.84
N THR A 99 -10.22 -1.86 -21.62
CA THR A 99 -9.96 -0.42 -21.42
C THR A 99 -11.05 0.29 -20.61
N ALA A 100 -12.10 -0.43 -20.21
CA ALA A 100 -13.20 0.12 -19.43
C ALA A 100 -12.72 0.51 -18.02
N PRO A 101 -13.34 1.53 -17.39
CA PRO A 101 -13.07 1.82 -16.00
C PRO A 101 -13.47 0.64 -15.09
N SER A 102 -12.99 0.64 -13.85
CA SER A 102 -13.53 -0.28 -12.84
C SER A 102 -15.01 -0.03 -12.59
N LEU A 103 -15.73 -0.99 -12.05
CA LEU A 103 -17.13 -0.84 -11.66
C LEU A 103 -17.27 0.23 -10.58
N ALA A 104 -16.31 0.28 -9.63
CA ALA A 104 -16.21 1.34 -8.65
C ALA A 104 -16.09 2.73 -9.32
N ALA A 105 -15.20 2.87 -10.31
CA ALA A 105 -15.03 4.12 -11.04
C ALA A 105 -16.23 4.45 -11.93
N ALA A 106 -16.86 3.47 -12.57
CA ALA A 106 -18.09 3.66 -13.34
C ALA A 106 -19.24 4.16 -12.45
N ALA A 107 -19.39 3.59 -11.25
CA ALA A 107 -20.36 4.05 -10.26
C ALA A 107 -20.03 5.46 -9.75
N ALA A 108 -18.75 5.76 -9.49
CA ALA A 108 -18.32 7.09 -9.10
C ALA A 108 -18.61 8.15 -10.17
N ARG A 109 -18.41 7.83 -11.46
CA ARG A 109 -18.78 8.71 -12.57
C ARG A 109 -20.26 9.04 -12.62
N LEU A 110 -21.13 8.09 -12.22
CA LEU A 110 -22.57 8.34 -12.12
C LEU A 110 -22.91 9.25 -10.93
N ARG A 111 -22.20 9.11 -9.80
CA ARG A 111 -22.37 9.99 -8.64
C ARG A 111 -21.92 11.43 -8.94
N HIS A 112 -20.83 11.57 -9.68
CA HIS A 112 -20.23 12.85 -10.08
C HIS A 112 -20.62 13.27 -11.51
N ALA A 113 -21.85 12.95 -11.92
CA ALA A 113 -22.34 13.20 -13.28
C ALA A 113 -22.35 14.70 -13.66
N ASP A 114 -22.45 15.57 -12.67
CA ASP A 114 -22.39 17.02 -12.76
C ASP A 114 -21.00 17.56 -13.13
N LEU A 115 -19.93 16.80 -12.83
CA LEU A 115 -18.55 17.17 -13.17
C LEU A 115 -18.13 16.75 -14.58
N VAL A 116 -18.81 15.78 -15.19
CA VAL A 116 -18.42 15.27 -16.52
C VAL A 116 -18.41 16.35 -17.62
N PRO A 117 -19.38 17.30 -17.68
CA PRO A 117 -19.37 18.37 -18.66
C PRO A 117 -18.10 19.26 -18.62
N LEU A 118 -17.41 19.33 -17.48
CA LEU A 118 -16.16 20.09 -17.36
C LEU A 118 -15.11 19.59 -18.34
N PHE A 119 -15.01 18.27 -18.48
CA PHE A 119 -14.02 17.60 -19.30
C PHE A 119 -14.44 17.49 -20.78
N ALA A 120 -15.68 17.87 -21.11
CA ALA A 120 -16.15 17.96 -22.50
C ALA A 120 -15.70 19.27 -23.16
N ASP A 121 -15.52 20.34 -22.38
CA ASP A 121 -15.09 21.66 -22.81
C ASP A 121 -13.98 22.19 -21.89
N GLU A 122 -12.83 21.51 -21.93
CA GLU A 122 -11.70 21.74 -21.02
C GLU A 122 -11.25 23.21 -21.05
N GLU A 123 -11.26 23.86 -22.21
CA GLU A 123 -10.80 25.25 -22.38
C GLU A 123 -11.75 26.29 -21.77
N ALA A 124 -13.06 26.09 -21.85
CA ALA A 124 -14.02 27.02 -21.26
C ALA A 124 -14.20 26.82 -19.75
N ARG A 125 -13.93 25.61 -19.24
CA ARG A 125 -14.29 25.19 -17.88
C ARG A 125 -13.14 25.16 -16.91
N PHE A 126 -11.90 25.02 -17.40
CA PHE A 126 -10.70 25.07 -16.58
C PHE A 126 -9.86 26.30 -16.88
N HIS A 127 -9.42 26.96 -15.80
CA HIS A 127 -8.45 28.06 -15.85
C HIS A 127 -7.47 27.94 -14.69
N ALA A 128 -6.32 28.60 -14.81
CA ALA A 128 -5.37 28.71 -13.71
C ALA A 128 -5.47 30.08 -13.01
N GLU A 129 -5.39 30.05 -11.68
CA GLU A 129 -5.00 31.21 -10.87
C GLU A 129 -3.51 31.07 -10.53
N TYR A 130 -2.80 32.19 -10.44
CA TYR A 130 -1.36 32.21 -10.26
C TYR A 130 -1.00 32.94 -8.98
N GLN A 131 -0.15 32.32 -8.17
CA GLN A 131 0.36 32.93 -6.94
C GLN A 131 1.84 33.26 -7.09
N PRO A 132 2.27 34.51 -6.79
CA PRO A 132 3.66 34.91 -6.98
C PRO A 132 4.59 34.23 -5.97
N ILE A 133 5.77 33.87 -6.46
CA ILE A 133 6.93 33.38 -5.70
C ILE A 133 8.02 34.45 -5.84
N VAL A 134 8.57 34.86 -4.71
CA VAL A 134 9.57 35.93 -4.63
C VAL A 134 10.90 35.42 -4.11
N ARG A 135 11.98 36.14 -4.41
CA ARG A 135 13.24 35.98 -3.67
C ARG A 135 13.10 36.63 -2.30
N LEU A 136 13.56 35.95 -1.25
CA LEU A 136 13.45 36.49 0.10
C LEU A 136 14.37 37.69 0.36
N ASP A 137 15.46 37.84 -0.39
CA ASP A 137 16.43 38.93 -0.20
C ASP A 137 15.91 40.31 -0.62
N ASP A 138 15.21 40.39 -1.75
CA ASP A 138 14.78 41.68 -2.32
C ASP A 138 13.28 41.75 -2.64
N ALA A 139 12.53 40.68 -2.33
CA ALA A 139 11.12 40.51 -2.66
C ALA A 139 10.80 40.64 -4.17
N GLY A 140 11.80 40.44 -5.05
CA GLY A 140 11.60 40.38 -6.49
C GLY A 140 10.84 39.11 -6.87
N VAL A 141 9.78 39.24 -7.65
CA VAL A 141 9.04 38.10 -8.22
C VAL A 141 9.95 37.36 -9.19
N VAL A 142 10.04 36.04 -9.03
CA VAL A 142 10.85 35.14 -9.87
C VAL A 142 10.06 33.97 -10.44
N GLY A 143 8.84 33.75 -9.94
CA GLY A 143 8.01 32.68 -10.44
C GLY A 143 6.56 32.80 -9.99
N HIS A 144 5.73 31.92 -10.53
CA HIS A 144 4.32 31.83 -10.21
C HIS A 144 3.89 30.36 -10.11
N GLU A 145 3.18 30.00 -9.05
CA GLU A 145 2.52 28.70 -8.95
C GLU A 145 1.15 28.73 -9.59
N ALA A 146 0.90 27.79 -10.50
CA ALA A 146 -0.38 27.62 -11.16
C ALA A 146 -1.31 26.72 -10.35
N LEU A 147 -2.43 27.29 -9.92
CA LEU A 147 -3.46 26.61 -9.17
C LEU A 147 -4.70 26.44 -10.04
N LEU A 148 -5.02 25.19 -10.36
CA LEU A 148 -6.16 24.85 -11.21
C LEU A 148 -7.49 25.27 -10.56
N ARG A 149 -8.39 25.83 -11.37
CA ARG A 149 -9.76 26.18 -11.01
C ARG A 149 -10.70 25.64 -12.05
N ALA A 150 -11.87 25.21 -11.59
CA ALA A 150 -12.94 24.73 -12.44
C ALA A 150 -14.21 25.54 -12.23
N THR A 151 -14.96 25.74 -13.31
CA THR A 151 -16.26 26.42 -13.31
C THR A 151 -17.33 25.48 -13.83
N GLY A 152 -18.35 25.24 -13.01
CA GLY A 152 -19.51 24.42 -13.33
C GLY A 152 -20.28 24.92 -14.54
N VAL A 153 -21.18 24.08 -15.07
CA VAL A 153 -22.01 24.42 -16.23
C VAL A 153 -22.89 25.64 -15.95
N ASP A 154 -23.37 25.75 -14.72
CA ASP A 154 -24.18 26.84 -14.16
C ASP A 154 -23.37 28.09 -13.78
N GLY A 155 -22.04 28.07 -13.97
CA GLY A 155 -21.15 29.17 -13.60
C GLY A 155 -20.68 29.13 -12.14
N SER A 156 -21.06 28.12 -11.36
CA SER A 156 -20.57 27.95 -9.99
C SER A 156 -19.06 27.64 -9.97
N ARG A 157 -18.37 28.07 -8.90
CA ARG A 157 -16.96 27.70 -8.68
C ARG A 157 -16.91 26.31 -8.08
N ILE A 158 -16.13 25.42 -8.69
CA ILE A 158 -15.90 24.08 -8.17
C ILE A 158 -14.61 24.10 -7.36
N MET A 159 -14.72 23.67 -6.11
CA MET A 159 -13.62 23.73 -5.16
C MET A 159 -12.69 22.51 -5.34
N PRO A 160 -11.36 22.66 -5.11
CA PRO A 160 -10.41 21.56 -5.23
C PRO A 160 -10.75 20.33 -4.37
N ASP A 161 -11.27 20.54 -3.16
CA ASP A 161 -11.73 19.49 -2.23
C ASP A 161 -12.93 18.68 -2.75
N GLN A 162 -13.64 19.19 -3.75
CA GLN A 162 -14.67 18.45 -4.47
C GLN A 162 -14.09 17.78 -5.72
N LEU A 163 -13.25 18.50 -6.48
CA LEU A 163 -12.78 18.07 -7.78
C LEU A 163 -11.77 16.92 -7.73
N PHE A 164 -10.75 17.01 -6.87
CA PHE A 164 -9.66 16.02 -6.83
C PHE A 164 -10.12 14.67 -6.27
N PRO A 165 -10.86 14.59 -5.14
CA PRO A 165 -11.41 13.32 -4.67
C PRO A 165 -12.37 12.67 -5.67
N ALA A 166 -13.23 13.48 -6.31
CA ALA A 166 -14.12 12.96 -7.35
C ALA A 166 -13.35 12.41 -8.55
N ALA A 167 -12.26 13.06 -8.96
CA ALA A 167 -11.40 12.59 -10.03
C ALA A 167 -10.70 11.27 -9.67
N ASP A 168 -10.26 11.09 -8.42
CA ASP A 168 -9.67 9.84 -7.96
C ASP A 168 -10.68 8.69 -7.99
N GLU A 169 -11.84 8.88 -7.35
CA GLU A 169 -12.91 7.88 -7.33
C GLU A 169 -13.38 7.50 -8.75
N ALA A 170 -13.50 8.47 -9.65
CA ALA A 170 -13.98 8.29 -11.02
C ALA A 170 -12.89 7.81 -12.01
N GLY A 171 -11.64 7.68 -11.56
CA GLY A 171 -10.49 7.35 -12.40
C GLY A 171 -10.19 8.41 -13.46
N TRP A 172 -10.46 9.68 -13.17
CA TRP A 172 -10.15 10.85 -14.01
C TRP A 172 -8.81 11.51 -13.65
N THR A 173 -8.09 11.05 -12.64
CA THR A 173 -6.81 11.62 -12.19
C THR A 173 -5.85 11.91 -13.34
N HIS A 174 -5.67 10.97 -14.27
CA HIS A 174 -4.81 11.15 -15.45
C HIS A 174 -5.32 12.19 -16.46
N VAL A 175 -6.63 12.36 -16.56
CA VAL A 175 -7.24 13.41 -17.39
C VAL A 175 -7.06 14.76 -16.73
N LEU A 176 -7.36 14.83 -15.42
CA LEU A 176 -7.29 16.05 -14.64
C LEU A 176 -5.85 16.58 -14.54
N ASP A 177 -4.86 15.70 -14.31
CA ASP A 177 -3.43 16.04 -14.33
C ASP A 177 -3.04 16.72 -15.66
N ARG A 178 -3.36 16.06 -16.78
CA ARG A 178 -3.08 16.61 -18.12
C ARG A 178 -3.78 17.96 -18.33
N VAL A 179 -5.05 18.07 -17.94
CA VAL A 179 -5.80 19.33 -18.04
C VAL A 179 -5.12 20.41 -17.20
N GLY A 180 -4.72 20.11 -15.96
CA GLY A 180 -4.00 21.00 -15.07
C GLY A 180 -2.71 21.53 -15.70
N ARG A 181 -1.82 20.63 -16.13
CA ARG A 181 -0.54 21.01 -16.75
C ARG A 181 -0.70 21.84 -18.01
N THR A 182 -1.59 21.42 -18.92
CA THR A 182 -1.82 22.14 -20.18
C THR A 182 -2.51 23.48 -19.97
N THR A 183 -3.42 23.59 -19.01
CA THR A 183 -4.09 24.83 -18.63
C THR A 183 -3.11 25.83 -18.00
N ALA A 184 -2.28 25.37 -17.07
CA ALA A 184 -1.25 26.17 -16.42
C ALA A 184 -0.32 26.83 -17.44
N ILE A 185 0.13 26.06 -18.44
CA ILE A 185 1.04 26.54 -19.49
C ILE A 185 0.32 27.48 -20.47
N ARG A 186 -0.87 27.08 -20.95
CA ARG A 186 -1.67 27.85 -21.91
C ARG A 186 -2.01 29.23 -21.36
N ASP A 187 -2.50 29.29 -20.12
CA ASP A 187 -2.96 30.53 -19.51
C ASP A 187 -1.79 31.45 -19.11
N ALA A 188 -0.58 30.89 -18.89
CA ALA A 188 0.62 31.64 -18.51
C ALA A 188 1.34 32.30 -19.70
N GLY A 189 1.34 31.65 -20.87
CA GLY A 189 2.07 32.08 -22.07
C GLY A 189 2.00 33.59 -22.38
N PRO A 190 0.82 34.23 -22.35
CA PRO A 190 0.69 35.64 -22.71
C PRO A 190 1.37 36.66 -21.77
N TRP A 191 1.76 36.29 -20.55
CA TRP A 191 2.19 37.27 -19.53
C TRP A 191 3.34 36.81 -18.62
N LEU A 192 3.70 35.51 -18.60
CA LEU A 192 4.75 34.97 -17.72
C LEU A 192 6.13 35.61 -17.94
N ALA A 193 6.40 36.11 -19.15
CA ALA A 193 7.69 36.66 -19.55
C ALA A 193 8.85 35.67 -19.28
N ASP A 194 9.84 36.05 -18.46
CA ASP A 194 11.01 35.24 -18.11
C ASP A 194 10.88 34.53 -16.75
N ASP A 195 9.76 34.69 -16.05
CA ASP A 195 9.54 34.10 -14.73
C ASP A 195 9.37 32.57 -14.82
N LEU A 196 9.62 31.87 -13.70
CA LEU A 196 9.37 30.44 -13.55
C LEU A 196 7.87 30.15 -13.39
N LEU A 197 7.43 29.01 -13.90
CA LEU A 197 6.06 28.50 -13.77
C LEU A 197 6.07 27.18 -13.02
N PHE A 198 5.54 27.17 -11.80
CA PHE A 198 5.38 25.98 -10.97
C PHE A 198 4.06 25.28 -11.31
N ILE A 199 4.14 23.99 -11.61
CA ILE A 199 3.06 23.16 -12.13
C ILE A 199 2.97 21.87 -11.33
N ASN A 200 1.89 21.76 -10.56
CA ASN A 200 1.47 20.53 -9.89
C ASN A 200 1.25 19.38 -10.88
N PHE A 201 1.76 18.19 -10.54
CA PHE A 201 1.46 16.96 -11.27
C PHE A 201 1.31 15.74 -10.35
N VAL A 202 0.61 14.72 -10.83
CA VAL A 202 0.40 13.45 -10.11
C VAL A 202 1.29 12.35 -10.73
N PRO A 203 2.27 11.79 -10.01
CA PRO A 203 3.20 10.80 -10.55
C PRO A 203 2.53 9.55 -11.11
N THR A 204 1.49 9.05 -10.43
CA THR A 204 0.75 7.84 -10.83
C THR A 204 -0.03 8.03 -12.13
N SER A 205 -0.20 9.27 -12.61
CA SER A 205 -0.78 9.58 -13.92
C SER A 205 0.23 9.46 -15.08
N ILE A 206 1.53 9.43 -14.79
CA ILE A 206 2.59 9.40 -15.79
C ILE A 206 3.11 7.96 -15.89
N TYR A 207 2.53 7.14 -16.77
CA TYR A 207 2.98 5.75 -16.95
C TYR A 207 4.32 5.64 -17.69
N ARG A 208 4.50 6.44 -18.75
CA ARG A 208 5.72 6.51 -19.56
C ARG A 208 6.06 7.98 -19.79
N PRO A 209 7.09 8.52 -19.10
CA PRO A 209 7.46 9.93 -19.22
C PRO A 209 7.61 10.39 -20.67
N GLU A 210 8.24 9.58 -21.52
CA GLU A 210 8.52 9.89 -22.93
C GLU A 210 7.25 10.10 -23.77
N VAL A 211 6.12 9.53 -23.34
CA VAL A 211 4.83 9.59 -24.05
C VAL A 211 3.90 10.60 -23.38
N CYS A 212 3.79 10.54 -22.06
CA CYS A 212 2.85 11.35 -21.27
C CYS A 212 3.23 12.84 -21.20
N LEU A 213 4.48 13.18 -21.55
CA LEU A 213 4.99 14.56 -21.50
C LEU A 213 4.95 15.30 -22.84
N GLN A 214 4.74 14.59 -23.96
CA GLN A 214 4.62 15.22 -25.27
C GLN A 214 3.48 16.24 -25.35
N THR A 215 2.40 16.05 -24.60
CA THR A 215 1.30 17.03 -24.54
C THR A 215 1.72 18.33 -23.87
N THR A 216 2.64 18.24 -22.92
CA THR A 216 3.16 19.37 -22.13
C THR A 216 4.18 20.16 -22.94
N GLU A 217 5.07 19.47 -23.63
CA GLU A 217 6.02 20.10 -24.57
C GLU A 217 5.27 20.87 -25.67
N ARG A 218 4.26 20.25 -26.28
CA ARG A 218 3.41 20.91 -27.29
C ARG A 218 2.63 22.10 -26.72
N ALA A 219 2.21 22.03 -25.45
CA ALA A 219 1.56 23.15 -24.80
C ALA A 219 2.54 24.32 -24.61
N ALA A 220 3.77 24.02 -24.16
CA ALA A 220 4.82 25.02 -23.96
C ALA A 220 5.21 25.69 -25.29
N GLU A 221 5.42 24.89 -26.34
CA GLU A 221 5.69 25.38 -27.69
C GLU A 221 4.59 26.33 -28.21
N ARG A 222 3.31 25.97 -28.01
CA ARG A 222 2.18 26.83 -28.43
C ARG A 222 2.05 28.09 -27.60
N ALA A 223 2.37 28.02 -26.31
CA ALA A 223 2.35 29.15 -25.39
C ALA A 223 3.57 30.07 -25.56
N GLY A 224 4.59 29.65 -26.32
CA GLY A 224 5.84 30.38 -26.48
C GLY A 224 6.75 30.33 -25.24
N LEU A 225 6.54 29.35 -24.35
CA LEU A 225 7.32 29.19 -23.12
C LEU A 225 8.50 28.25 -23.35
N ARG A 226 9.64 28.56 -22.73
CA ARG A 226 10.81 27.68 -22.72
C ARG A 226 10.61 26.59 -21.66
N LEU A 227 11.13 25.39 -21.94
CA LEU A 227 11.02 24.27 -20.99
C LEU A 227 11.79 24.54 -19.68
N ASP A 228 12.86 25.34 -19.73
CA ASP A 228 13.66 25.74 -18.55
C ASP A 228 12.93 26.69 -17.58
N GLN A 229 11.79 27.24 -17.99
CA GLN A 229 10.90 28.01 -17.14
C GLN A 229 9.92 27.11 -16.36
N LEU A 230 9.75 25.85 -16.76
CA LEU A 230 8.75 24.98 -16.16
C LEU A 230 9.35 24.22 -14.97
N VAL A 231 8.70 24.35 -13.82
CA VAL A 231 9.02 23.63 -12.59
C VAL A 231 7.88 22.65 -12.30
N PHE A 232 8.14 21.35 -12.34
CA PHE A 232 7.12 20.33 -12.04
C PHE A 232 7.19 19.93 -10.58
N GLU A 233 6.12 20.17 -9.83
CA GLU A 233 6.04 19.89 -8.40
C GLU A 233 5.16 18.68 -8.10
N VAL A 234 5.58 17.91 -7.10
CA VAL A 234 4.85 16.74 -6.58
C VAL A 234 4.79 16.84 -5.06
N THR A 235 3.63 16.56 -4.48
CA THR A 235 3.46 16.50 -3.02
C THR A 235 3.92 15.15 -2.45
N GLU A 236 4.55 15.14 -1.27
CA GLU A 236 5.08 13.92 -0.62
C GLU A 236 4.07 12.76 -0.60
N GLY A 237 2.81 13.04 -0.27
CA GLY A 237 1.75 12.02 -0.14
C GLY A 237 1.51 11.19 -1.41
N HIS A 238 1.84 11.72 -2.59
CA HIS A 238 1.70 11.00 -3.86
C HIS A 238 2.96 10.20 -4.26
N VAL A 239 4.04 10.28 -3.48
CA VAL A 239 5.37 9.71 -3.81
C VAL A 239 5.56 8.29 -3.29
N VAL A 240 4.74 7.84 -2.32
CA VAL A 240 5.06 6.71 -1.44
C VAL A 240 5.04 5.34 -2.15
N ASP A 241 4.30 5.19 -3.25
CA ASP A 241 4.07 3.86 -3.86
C ASP A 241 5.20 3.35 -4.79
N ASP A 242 5.94 4.23 -5.48
CA ASP A 242 7.05 3.86 -6.38
C ASP A 242 8.06 5.01 -6.59
N VAL A 243 8.99 5.15 -5.65
CA VAL A 243 10.03 6.20 -5.65
C VAL A 243 10.97 6.08 -6.86
N ASP A 244 11.26 4.86 -7.33
CA ASP A 244 12.13 4.65 -8.49
C ASP A 244 11.44 5.12 -9.78
N HIS A 245 10.12 4.95 -9.88
CA HIS A 245 9.35 5.53 -10.97
C HIS A 245 9.34 7.05 -10.95
N LEU A 246 9.13 7.66 -9.77
CA LEU A 246 9.21 9.11 -9.65
C LEU A 246 10.60 9.63 -10.02
N ALA A 247 11.67 8.97 -9.59
CA ALA A 247 13.03 9.33 -9.97
C ALA A 247 13.22 9.30 -11.50
N ARG A 248 12.65 8.31 -12.20
CA ARG A 248 12.66 8.26 -13.68
C ARG A 248 11.86 9.40 -14.32
N VAL A 249 10.71 9.75 -13.74
CA VAL A 249 9.90 10.90 -14.20
C VAL A 249 10.69 12.20 -14.07
N PHE A 250 11.32 12.42 -12.91
CA PHE A 250 12.14 13.60 -12.63
C PHE A 250 13.34 13.68 -13.57
N GLU A 251 14.08 12.57 -13.74
CA GLU A 251 15.21 12.50 -14.65
C GLU A 251 14.80 12.82 -16.09
N HIS A 252 13.64 12.31 -16.52
CA HIS A 252 13.12 12.64 -17.83
C HIS A 252 12.84 14.14 -17.97
N TYR A 253 12.14 14.77 -17.02
CA TYR A 253 11.90 16.23 -17.07
C TYR A 253 13.21 17.04 -17.13
N ARG A 254 14.20 16.69 -16.29
CA ARG A 254 15.52 17.33 -16.30
C ARG A 254 16.24 17.17 -17.64
N SER A 255 16.17 15.99 -18.26
CA SER A 255 16.78 15.74 -19.57
C SER A 255 16.21 16.62 -20.71
N ARG A 256 15.04 17.22 -20.49
CA ARG A 256 14.37 18.15 -21.42
C ARG A 256 14.61 19.62 -21.06
N GLY A 257 15.30 19.89 -19.97
CA GLY A 257 15.61 21.22 -19.45
C GLY A 257 14.62 21.74 -18.41
N CYS A 258 13.55 21.00 -18.09
CA CYS A 258 12.62 21.38 -17.03
C CYS A 258 13.25 21.20 -15.64
N ARG A 259 12.72 21.91 -14.65
CA ARG A 259 13.07 21.75 -13.24
C ARG A 259 12.03 20.90 -12.53
N VAL A 260 12.42 20.32 -11.41
CA VAL A 260 11.53 19.53 -10.55
C VAL A 260 11.56 20.05 -9.12
N ALA A 261 10.39 20.06 -8.49
CA ALA A 261 10.22 20.46 -7.11
C ALA A 261 9.55 19.35 -6.29
N LEU A 262 9.87 19.32 -5.00
CA LEU A 262 9.20 18.47 -4.02
C LEU A 262 8.43 19.37 -3.05
N ASP A 263 7.13 19.10 -2.92
CA ASP A 263 6.16 19.89 -2.17
C ASP A 263 5.63 19.16 -0.94
N ASP A 264 5.05 19.93 0.00
CA ASP A 264 4.50 19.47 1.28
C ASP A 264 5.50 18.68 2.16
N LEU A 265 6.79 19.05 2.09
CA LEU A 265 7.82 18.47 2.96
C LEU A 265 7.55 18.92 4.41
N GLY A 266 7.19 17.96 5.28
CA GLY A 266 6.83 18.18 6.68
C GLY A 266 5.61 17.38 7.16
N SER A 267 4.75 16.95 6.23
CA SER A 267 3.51 16.23 6.53
C SER A 267 3.68 14.72 6.81
N GLY A 268 4.86 14.13 6.49
CA GLY A 268 5.13 12.70 6.60
C GLY A 268 6.61 12.28 6.76
N TRP A 269 6.83 11.01 7.11
CA TRP A 269 8.12 10.41 7.51
C TRP A 269 9.09 10.11 6.36
N SER A 270 8.66 10.22 5.09
CA SER A 270 9.44 9.83 3.91
C SER A 270 10.19 11.02 3.28
N SER A 271 9.78 12.24 3.61
CA SER A 271 10.30 13.56 3.20
C SER A 271 11.82 13.63 2.95
N LEU A 272 12.64 13.26 3.95
CA LEU A 272 14.10 13.44 3.87
C LEU A 272 14.81 12.35 3.07
N ALA A 273 14.30 11.12 3.10
CA ALA A 273 14.82 10.04 2.26
C ALA A 273 14.56 10.34 0.77
N LEU A 274 13.38 10.91 0.47
CA LEU A 274 13.03 11.39 -0.85
C LEU A 274 13.90 12.57 -1.28
N LEU A 275 14.16 13.52 -0.38
CA LEU A 275 15.05 14.64 -0.63
C LEU A 275 16.45 14.19 -1.10
N VAL A 276 17.07 13.25 -0.35
CA VAL A 276 18.40 12.72 -0.68
C VAL A 276 18.40 11.86 -1.95
N ARG A 277 17.31 11.12 -2.20
CA ARG A 277 17.17 10.21 -3.35
C ARG A 277 16.87 10.96 -4.65
N LEU A 278 15.92 11.89 -4.62
CA LEU A 278 15.40 12.59 -5.79
C LEU A 278 16.28 13.80 -6.14
N ARG A 279 16.84 14.47 -5.12
CA ARG A 279 17.61 15.73 -5.25
C ARG A 279 16.86 16.75 -6.12
N PRO A 280 15.66 17.19 -5.69
CA PRO A 280 14.86 18.14 -6.45
C PRO A 280 15.58 19.49 -6.56
N ASP A 281 15.37 20.20 -7.67
CA ASP A 281 15.95 21.53 -7.88
C ASP A 281 15.40 22.55 -6.88
N ILE A 282 14.15 22.33 -6.43
CA ILE A 282 13.46 23.18 -5.47
C ILE A 282 12.73 22.34 -4.42
N VAL A 283 12.80 22.76 -3.17
CA VAL A 283 12.14 22.14 -2.03
C VAL A 283 11.19 23.15 -1.42
N LYS A 284 9.90 22.85 -1.43
CA LYS A 284 8.89 23.68 -0.77
C LYS A 284 8.67 23.14 0.65
N LEU A 285 8.94 24.01 1.63
CA LEU A 285 8.66 23.75 3.03
C LEU A 285 7.22 24.14 3.32
N GLU A 286 6.46 23.19 3.86
CA GLU A 286 5.02 23.34 4.05
C GLU A 286 4.66 24.53 4.95
N ARG A 287 3.47 25.07 4.70
CA ARG A 287 2.89 26.16 5.50
C ARG A 287 2.93 25.91 7.01
N ALA A 288 2.72 24.68 7.49
CA ALA A 288 2.68 24.39 8.93
C ALA A 288 4.02 24.67 9.62
N ILE A 289 5.14 24.26 9.02
CA ILE A 289 6.50 24.53 9.52
C ILE A 289 6.76 26.04 9.52
N VAL A 290 6.42 26.72 8.42
CA VAL A 290 6.64 28.18 8.27
C VAL A 290 5.81 28.98 9.28
N GLN A 291 4.58 28.56 9.53
CA GLN A 291 3.69 29.20 10.50
C GLN A 291 4.14 29.00 11.95
N ALA A 292 4.83 27.89 12.24
CA ALA A 292 5.41 27.61 13.56
C ALA A 292 6.72 28.38 13.83
N LEU A 293 7.31 29.08 12.85
CA LEU A 293 8.50 29.89 13.11
C LEU A 293 8.18 31.06 14.06
N PRO A 294 9.04 31.35 15.07
CA PRO A 294 10.40 30.84 15.27
C PRO A 294 10.52 29.73 16.34
N GLU A 295 9.52 28.87 16.53
CA GLU A 295 9.58 27.80 17.53
C GLU A 295 10.81 26.88 17.32
N PRO A 296 11.51 26.47 18.39
CA PRO A 296 12.78 25.72 18.25
C PRO A 296 12.68 24.45 17.41
N ALA A 297 11.57 23.72 17.51
CA ALA A 297 11.35 22.50 16.72
C ALA A 297 11.22 22.83 15.22
N ALA A 298 10.39 23.81 14.87
CA ALA A 298 10.21 24.26 13.47
C ALA A 298 11.51 24.82 12.89
N VAL A 299 12.26 25.62 13.66
CA VAL A 299 13.58 26.15 13.27
C VAL A 299 14.55 25.01 12.97
N ALA A 300 14.58 23.97 13.80
CA ALA A 300 15.44 22.82 13.56
C ALA A 300 15.04 22.09 12.26
N VAL A 301 13.72 21.92 12.00
CA VAL A 301 13.23 21.30 10.76
C VAL A 301 13.68 22.06 9.54
N PHE A 302 13.36 23.35 9.56
CA PHE A 302 13.62 24.27 8.50
C PHE A 302 15.11 24.33 8.17
N THR A 303 15.95 24.51 9.21
CA THR A 303 17.40 24.61 9.06
C THR A 303 17.93 23.37 8.36
N ALA A 304 17.59 22.17 8.83
CA ALA A 304 18.05 20.92 8.26
C ALA A 304 17.67 20.70 6.78
N VAL A 305 16.46 21.11 6.40
CA VAL A 305 16.01 21.00 5.00
C VAL A 305 16.79 21.95 4.12
N VAL A 306 16.98 23.21 4.54
CA VAL A 306 17.85 24.19 3.85
C VAL A 306 19.23 23.61 3.63
N ASP A 307 19.82 23.21 4.73
CA ASP A 307 21.10 22.57 4.85
C ASP A 307 21.27 21.40 3.83
N ILE A 308 20.35 20.41 3.80
CA ILE A 308 20.46 19.27 2.87
C ILE A 308 20.31 19.74 1.43
N THR A 309 19.32 20.60 1.18
CA THR A 309 18.97 21.05 -0.16
C THR A 309 20.14 21.81 -0.79
N HIS A 310 20.76 22.71 -0.02
CA HIS A 310 21.93 23.48 -0.43
C HIS A 310 23.17 22.60 -0.65
N SER A 311 23.33 21.49 0.08
CA SER A 311 24.47 20.58 -0.07
C SER A 311 24.63 19.96 -1.46
N TYR A 312 23.55 19.90 -2.25
CA TYR A 312 23.56 19.46 -3.65
C TYR A 312 23.18 20.58 -4.64
N GLY A 313 23.04 21.82 -4.16
CA GLY A 313 22.77 23.01 -4.98
C GLY A 313 21.30 23.27 -5.33
N GLY A 314 20.35 22.66 -4.63
CA GLY A 314 18.92 22.99 -4.76
C GLY A 314 18.53 24.25 -4.00
N LEU A 315 17.32 24.75 -4.22
CA LEU A 315 16.76 25.94 -3.56
C LEU A 315 15.65 25.57 -2.58
N VAL A 316 15.51 26.31 -1.49
CA VAL A 316 14.39 26.17 -0.55
C VAL A 316 13.39 27.31 -0.70
N LEU A 317 12.12 26.95 -0.79
CA LEU A 317 10.96 27.83 -0.85
C LEU A 317 10.16 27.70 0.44
N ALA A 318 10.02 28.81 1.17
CA ALA A 318 9.16 28.89 2.35
C ALA A 318 7.71 29.21 1.92
N GLU A 319 6.79 28.26 2.09
CA GLU A 319 5.39 28.41 1.69
C GLU A 319 4.53 28.98 2.83
N GLY A 320 3.38 29.57 2.49
CA GLY A 320 2.44 30.07 3.47
C GLY A 320 2.95 31.23 4.34
N VAL A 321 3.89 32.04 3.87
CA VAL A 321 4.38 33.23 4.57
C VAL A 321 3.31 34.33 4.58
N GLU A 322 2.89 34.75 5.78
CA GLU A 322 1.82 35.75 5.94
C GLU A 322 2.31 37.04 6.61
N THR A 323 3.45 37.00 7.30
CA THR A 323 4.00 38.15 8.03
C THR A 323 5.44 38.48 7.62
N PRO A 324 5.86 39.76 7.68
CA PRO A 324 7.25 40.14 7.44
C PRO A 324 8.25 39.45 8.39
N GLU A 325 7.82 39.12 9.61
CA GLU A 325 8.66 38.42 10.58
C GLU A 325 8.95 36.98 10.16
N GLN A 326 7.94 36.24 9.69
CA GLN A 326 8.15 34.91 9.10
C GLN A 326 9.10 34.96 7.91
N ALA A 327 8.95 35.95 7.02
CA ALA A 327 9.87 36.14 5.89
C ALA A 327 11.30 36.41 6.35
N ARG A 328 11.47 37.27 7.38
CA ARG A 328 12.77 37.59 7.97
C ARG A 328 13.44 36.36 8.56
N VAL A 329 12.72 35.58 9.37
CA VAL A 329 13.23 34.37 10.01
C VAL A 329 13.55 33.30 8.98
N ALA A 330 12.66 33.02 8.02
CA ALA A 330 12.91 32.05 6.96
C ALA A 330 14.17 32.38 6.15
N ARG A 331 14.38 33.67 5.82
CA ARG A 331 15.59 34.16 5.15
C ARG A 331 16.84 34.00 6.01
N GLU A 332 16.76 34.29 7.30
CA GLU A 332 17.87 34.12 8.25
C GLU A 332 18.27 32.65 8.43
N LEU A 333 17.32 31.73 8.28
CA LEU A 333 17.56 30.28 8.27
C LEU A 333 18.03 29.75 6.90
N GLY A 334 18.17 30.62 5.89
CA GLY A 334 18.74 30.30 4.59
C GLY A 334 17.75 29.87 3.51
N ALA A 335 16.44 30.11 3.66
CA ALA A 335 15.54 29.94 2.51
C ALA A 335 15.81 30.97 1.41
N ASP A 336 15.73 30.53 0.17
CA ASP A 336 16.02 31.33 -1.02
C ASP A 336 14.76 32.05 -1.53
N LEU A 337 13.64 31.31 -1.52
CA LEU A 337 12.36 31.72 -2.11
C LEU A 337 11.27 31.80 -1.04
N GLY A 338 10.29 32.66 -1.29
CA GLY A 338 9.12 32.83 -0.42
C GLY A 338 7.83 32.86 -1.22
N GLN A 339 6.80 32.24 -0.66
CA GLN A 339 5.44 32.29 -1.19
C GLN A 339 4.44 32.45 -0.06
N GLY A 340 3.40 33.26 -0.27
CA GLY A 340 2.33 33.41 0.70
C GLY A 340 1.57 34.72 0.53
N TRP A 341 0.57 34.92 1.40
CA TRP A 341 -0.32 36.08 1.30
C TRP A 341 0.36 37.41 1.60
N LEU A 342 1.58 37.39 2.15
CA LEU A 342 2.42 38.56 2.30
C LEU A 342 2.68 39.25 0.94
N TRP A 343 2.88 38.48 -0.13
CA TRP A 343 3.22 39.00 -1.47
C TRP A 343 2.08 38.92 -2.48
N GLY A 344 1.15 37.98 -2.30
CA GLY A 344 -0.02 37.89 -3.16
C GLY A 344 -0.89 36.68 -2.88
N ARG A 345 -2.18 36.86 -3.12
CA ARG A 345 -3.12 35.74 -3.22
C ARG A 345 -3.08 35.17 -4.64
N PRO A 346 -3.50 33.91 -4.84
CA PRO A 346 -3.77 33.39 -6.16
C PRO A 346 -4.77 34.28 -6.90
N VAL A 347 -4.39 34.74 -8.08
CA VAL A 347 -5.25 35.59 -8.93
C VAL A 347 -5.17 35.12 -10.36
N ARG A 348 -6.23 35.34 -11.12
CA ARG A 348 -6.14 35.24 -12.57
C ARG A 348 -5.51 36.55 -13.09
N PRO A 349 -4.30 36.52 -13.66
CA PRO A 349 -3.70 37.72 -14.20
C PRO A 349 -4.62 38.29 -15.29
N ALA A 350 -4.99 39.55 -15.14
CA ALA A 350 -5.58 40.30 -16.25
C ALA A 350 -4.53 40.35 -17.37
N THR A 351 -4.97 40.39 -18.62
CA THR A 351 -4.09 40.59 -19.78
C THR A 351 -3.36 41.96 -19.65
N ALA A 352 -2.18 41.93 -18.99
CA ALA A 352 -1.17 42.98 -18.73
C ALA A 352 -1.56 44.19 -17.83
N PRO A 353 -0.60 44.86 -17.12
CA PRO A 353 0.86 44.68 -17.07
C PRO A 353 1.38 44.14 -15.71
N ALA A 354 2.66 43.75 -15.70
CA ALA A 354 3.42 43.23 -14.56
C ALA A 354 3.25 44.05 -13.26
N PRO A 355 3.24 43.42 -12.08
CA PRO A 355 3.32 44.15 -10.81
C PRO A 355 4.59 44.99 -10.78
N ALA A 356 4.48 46.21 -10.22
CA ALA A 356 5.56 47.19 -10.19
C ALA A 356 6.83 46.60 -9.55
N ARG A 357 7.94 46.59 -10.32
CA ARG A 357 9.27 46.28 -9.79
C ARG A 357 9.65 47.30 -8.71
N ALA A 358 9.87 46.77 -7.50
CA ALA A 358 10.60 47.32 -6.35
C ALA A 358 10.12 48.63 -5.68
N LEU A 359 10.16 48.63 -4.34
CA LEU A 359 10.27 49.82 -3.50
C LEU A 359 11.71 50.37 -3.58
N PRO A 360 11.93 51.70 -3.64
CA PRO A 360 13.26 52.27 -3.71
C PRO A 360 13.92 52.27 -2.32
N GLY A 361 15.06 51.59 -2.15
CA GLY A 361 15.80 51.71 -0.88
C GLY A 361 16.97 50.79 -0.56
N ALA A 362 17.26 49.75 -1.35
CA ALA A 362 18.48 48.96 -1.18
C ALA A 362 19.38 49.18 -2.39
N ALA A 363 20.54 49.82 -2.19
CA ALA A 363 21.56 49.87 -3.22
C ALA A 363 22.02 48.43 -3.49
N PRO A 364 22.08 47.99 -4.75
CA PRO A 364 22.60 46.66 -5.08
C PRO A 364 24.07 46.58 -4.64
N ASP A 365 24.41 45.53 -3.90
CA ASP A 365 25.79 45.18 -3.62
C ASP A 365 26.48 44.80 -4.94
N PRO A 366 27.54 45.49 -5.37
CA PRO A 366 28.21 45.23 -6.65
C PRO A 366 28.96 43.89 -6.72
N SER A 367 28.93 43.06 -5.67
CA SER A 367 29.46 41.68 -5.73
C SER A 367 28.48 40.62 -6.26
N TRP A 368 27.31 41.01 -6.77
CA TRP A 368 26.35 40.10 -7.42
C TRP A 368 26.08 40.52 -8.88
N PRO A 369 26.07 39.59 -9.86
CA PRO A 369 25.94 39.96 -11.26
C PRO A 369 24.52 40.41 -11.62
N ASP A 370 24.45 41.52 -12.36
CA ASP A 370 23.27 42.35 -12.66
C ASP A 370 22.33 41.78 -13.76
N SER A 371 22.17 40.46 -13.85
CA SER A 371 21.30 39.82 -14.84
C SER A 371 20.34 38.84 -14.19
N ALA A 372 19.08 38.86 -14.64
CA ALA A 372 18.04 37.86 -14.39
C ALA A 372 18.67 36.50 -14.10
N VAL A 373 18.30 35.89 -12.96
CA VAL A 373 18.86 34.65 -12.40
C VAL A 373 19.06 33.61 -13.51
N ALA A 374 20.23 33.64 -14.13
CA ALA A 374 20.72 32.58 -14.97
C ALA A 374 21.25 31.54 -14.00
N LEU A 375 20.36 30.69 -13.51
CA LEU A 375 20.74 29.35 -13.09
C LEU A 375 21.38 28.73 -14.33
N ASP A 376 22.71 28.70 -14.35
CA ASP A 376 23.53 28.28 -15.49
C ASP A 376 22.98 26.96 -16.08
N PRO A 377 22.45 26.95 -17.33
CA PRO A 377 21.93 25.74 -17.95
C PRO A 377 23.03 24.73 -18.31
N THR A 378 24.31 25.08 -18.07
CA THR A 378 25.47 24.21 -18.17
C THR A 378 26.08 23.81 -16.83
N ALA A 379 25.50 24.24 -15.70
CA ALA A 379 25.91 23.78 -14.39
C ALA A 379 25.64 22.27 -14.29
N GLN A 380 26.71 21.49 -14.39
CA GLN A 380 26.66 20.08 -14.08
C GLN A 380 26.31 19.92 -12.59
N PRO A 381 25.52 18.88 -12.22
CA PRO A 381 25.18 18.61 -10.83
C PRO A 381 26.45 18.66 -9.98
N VAL A 382 26.46 19.57 -8.99
CA VAL A 382 27.57 19.74 -8.07
C VAL A 382 27.78 18.39 -7.36
N PRO A 383 28.98 17.78 -7.41
CA PRO A 383 29.23 16.56 -6.66
C PRO A 383 29.06 16.86 -5.18
N PRO A 384 28.53 15.90 -4.39
CA PRO A 384 28.08 16.15 -3.03
C PRO A 384 29.21 16.75 -2.20
N THR A 385 29.01 18.00 -1.76
CA THR A 385 29.88 18.60 -0.74
C THR A 385 29.43 18.13 0.63
N GLU A 386 30.42 17.69 1.41
CA GLU A 386 30.26 17.09 2.72
C GLU A 386 29.84 18.12 3.76
N ASP A 387 28.58 18.09 4.19
CA ASP A 387 28.27 18.54 5.54
C ASP A 387 27.70 17.37 6.34
N ARG A 388 28.62 16.78 7.11
CA ARG A 388 28.42 15.59 7.95
C ARG A 388 27.50 15.87 9.15
N ASP A 389 27.49 17.10 9.65
CA ASP A 389 26.66 17.51 10.79
C ASP A 389 25.20 17.74 10.40
N LEU A 390 24.98 17.92 9.11
CA LEU A 390 23.78 18.46 8.52
C LEU A 390 22.76 17.35 8.22
N LEU A 391 23.24 16.21 7.72
CA LEU A 391 22.49 14.94 7.67
C LEU A 391 22.13 14.42 9.07
N VAL A 392 23.00 14.61 10.06
CA VAL A 392 22.75 14.17 11.45
C VAL A 392 21.66 15.00 12.11
N ARG A 393 21.67 16.34 11.91
CA ARG A 393 20.61 17.24 12.38
C ARG A 393 19.30 17.01 11.64
N ALA A 394 19.35 16.72 10.35
CA ALA A 394 18.15 16.51 9.55
C ALA A 394 17.34 15.29 9.95
N VAL A 395 18.00 14.19 10.32
CA VAL A 395 17.29 12.97 10.69
C VAL A 395 16.55 13.15 12.04
N GLY A 396 17.03 14.03 12.94
CA GLY A 396 16.51 14.26 14.28
C GLY A 396 15.11 14.89 14.41
N LEU A 397 14.50 15.26 13.30
CA LEU A 397 13.22 15.99 13.20
C LEU A 397 12.02 15.10 12.96
N THR A 398 12.33 13.84 12.67
CA THR A 398 11.40 12.75 12.64
C THR A 398 11.07 12.46 14.12
N GLY A 399 9.82 12.55 14.58
CA GLY A 399 9.41 12.05 15.92
C GLY A 399 9.57 10.51 16.09
N SER A 400 10.49 9.89 15.35
CA SER A 400 10.90 8.49 15.35
C SER A 400 12.25 8.47 16.02
N SER A 401 12.59 7.38 16.71
CA SER A 401 13.85 7.29 17.44
C SER A 401 15.04 7.31 16.47
N VAL A 402 15.92 8.30 16.63
CA VAL A 402 17.13 8.49 15.82
C VAL A 402 18.35 8.30 16.70
N VAL A 403 19.33 7.57 16.19
CA VAL A 403 20.64 7.42 16.81
C VAL A 403 21.74 7.62 15.78
N VAL A 404 22.79 8.35 16.13
CA VAL A 404 24.00 8.43 15.32
C VAL A 404 25.18 7.94 16.13
N VAL A 405 25.98 7.07 15.52
CA VAL A 405 27.20 6.51 16.11
C VAL A 405 28.43 6.92 15.31
N ASP A 406 29.53 7.18 16.00
CA ASP A 406 30.83 7.47 15.39
C ASP A 406 31.47 6.17 14.89
N ALA A 407 31.63 6.03 13.58
CA ALA A 407 32.21 4.82 12.98
C ALA A 407 33.73 4.77 13.08
N LEU A 408 34.38 5.92 13.33
CA LEU A 408 35.83 6.05 13.47
C LEU A 408 36.30 5.85 14.92
N ALA A 409 35.45 6.15 15.89
CA ALA A 409 35.75 5.96 17.29
C ALA A 409 35.69 4.47 17.70
N PRO A 410 36.59 4.01 18.60
CA PRO A 410 36.55 2.65 19.12
C PRO A 410 35.20 2.35 19.77
N ASP A 411 34.69 1.14 19.54
CA ASP A 411 33.41 0.66 20.07
C ASP A 411 32.15 1.38 19.54
N MET A 412 32.25 2.23 18.51
CA MET A 412 31.14 2.93 17.87
C MET A 412 30.17 3.60 18.86
N PRO A 413 30.64 4.57 19.66
CA PRO A 413 29.81 5.26 20.64
C PRO A 413 28.74 6.10 19.94
N ILE A 414 27.58 6.18 20.57
CA ILE A 414 26.51 7.10 20.21
C ILE A 414 27.01 8.53 20.41
N VAL A 415 26.91 9.35 19.37
CA VAL A 415 27.24 10.77 19.41
C VAL A 415 26.01 11.67 19.42
N TYR A 416 24.86 11.14 18.96
CA TYR A 416 23.60 11.88 18.94
C TYR A 416 22.40 10.94 19.08
N VAL A 417 21.39 11.42 19.80
CA VAL A 417 20.03 10.87 19.82
C VAL A 417 19.02 12.01 19.86
N ASN A 418 17.81 11.79 19.32
CA ASN A 418 16.73 12.77 19.39
C ASN A 418 15.77 12.52 20.57
N GLU A 419 14.76 13.36 20.72
CA GLU A 419 13.76 13.25 21.80
C GLU A 419 12.98 11.94 21.73
N ALA A 420 12.56 11.52 20.53
CA ALA A 420 11.83 10.26 20.32
C ALA A 420 12.63 9.02 20.74
N PHE A 421 13.97 9.04 20.66
CA PHE A 421 14.79 7.99 21.24
C PHE A 421 14.59 7.87 22.76
N THR A 422 14.52 9.02 23.44
CA THR A 422 14.31 9.05 24.89
C THR A 422 12.90 8.54 25.23
N GLU A 423 11.89 8.92 24.45
CA GLU A 423 10.50 8.47 24.62
C GLU A 423 10.35 6.95 24.42
N VAL A 424 10.90 6.40 23.33
CA VAL A 424 10.74 4.99 22.99
C VAL A 424 11.60 4.09 23.89
N THR A 425 12.82 4.49 24.21
CA THR A 425 13.76 3.63 24.97
C THR A 425 13.70 3.86 26.48
N GLY A 426 13.21 5.02 26.92
CA GLY A 426 13.22 5.48 28.31
C GLY A 426 14.58 5.95 28.82
N TYR A 427 15.64 5.95 28.00
CA TYR A 427 16.96 6.41 28.40
C TYR A 427 17.16 7.91 28.09
N PRO A 428 17.54 8.73 29.07
CA PRO A 428 17.82 10.14 28.81
C PRO A 428 19.09 10.29 27.96
N VAL A 429 19.14 11.34 27.13
CA VAL A 429 20.26 11.65 26.22
C VAL A 429 21.62 11.55 26.92
N ALA A 430 21.75 12.11 28.13
CA ALA A 430 22.99 12.10 28.91
C ALA A 430 23.46 10.70 29.35
N GLU A 431 22.54 9.73 29.46
CA GLU A 431 22.87 8.32 29.74
C GLU A 431 23.10 7.50 28.46
N ALA A 432 22.70 8.01 27.28
CA ALA A 432 22.80 7.30 26.01
C ALA A 432 24.05 7.69 25.21
N VAL A 433 24.33 8.99 25.11
CA VAL A 433 25.51 9.53 24.42
C VAL A 433 26.80 9.02 25.08
N GLY A 434 27.75 8.59 24.26
CA GLY A 434 29.03 8.01 24.67
C GLY A 434 29.02 6.48 24.88
N ARG A 435 27.87 5.82 24.78
CA ARG A 435 27.75 4.34 24.87
C ARG A 435 27.51 3.73 23.51
N ASN A 436 27.80 2.44 23.36
CA ASN A 436 27.38 1.68 22.18
C ASN A 436 25.89 1.29 22.25
N CYS A 437 25.15 1.37 21.15
CA CYS A 437 23.72 1.00 21.03
C CYS A 437 23.34 -0.40 21.54
N ARG A 438 24.29 -1.33 21.67
CA ARG A 438 24.02 -2.70 22.12
C ARG A 438 23.42 -2.79 23.52
N PHE A 439 23.46 -1.73 24.33
CA PHE A 439 22.81 -1.74 25.64
C PHE A 439 21.28 -1.88 25.56
N LEU A 440 20.69 -1.66 24.39
CA LEU A 440 19.27 -1.89 24.12
C LEU A 440 18.97 -3.38 23.83
N GLN A 441 19.97 -4.25 23.67
CA GLN A 441 19.79 -5.65 23.32
C GLN A 441 19.64 -6.51 24.58
N GLY A 442 18.76 -7.51 24.53
CA GLY A 442 18.47 -8.45 25.62
C GLY A 442 18.92 -9.88 25.32
N PRO A 443 18.69 -10.83 26.25
CA PRO A 443 19.02 -12.24 26.04
C PRO A 443 18.24 -12.90 24.90
N ASP A 444 17.03 -12.39 24.61
CA ASP A 444 16.12 -12.89 23.59
C ASP A 444 16.26 -12.18 22.23
N THR A 445 17.22 -11.27 22.08
CA THR A 445 17.52 -10.64 20.79
C THR A 445 18.14 -11.69 19.84
N ASP A 446 17.60 -11.78 18.62
CA ASP A 446 18.09 -12.75 17.63
C ASP A 446 19.56 -12.51 17.27
N ARG A 447 20.40 -13.52 17.52
CA ARG A 447 21.84 -13.45 17.23
C ARG A 447 22.16 -13.40 15.74
N ALA A 448 21.36 -14.06 14.90
CA ALA A 448 21.62 -14.04 13.45
C ALA A 448 21.44 -12.62 12.90
N ALA A 449 20.36 -11.95 13.32
CA ALA A 449 20.10 -10.55 12.98
C ALA A 449 21.20 -9.60 13.51
N LEU A 450 21.75 -9.87 14.70
CA LEU A 450 22.87 -9.10 15.24
C LEU A 450 24.17 -9.32 14.47
N ASP A 451 24.45 -10.55 14.05
CA ASP A 451 25.63 -10.87 13.25
C ASP A 451 25.57 -10.21 11.87
N GLU A 452 24.40 -10.20 11.24
CA GLU A 452 24.14 -9.49 9.98
C GLU A 452 24.31 -7.97 10.12
N LEU A 453 23.77 -7.38 11.19
CA LEU A 453 23.94 -5.97 11.49
C LEU A 453 25.41 -5.61 11.72
N ALA A 454 26.14 -6.44 12.49
CA ALA A 454 27.56 -6.24 12.75
C ALA A 454 28.39 -6.33 11.47
N ASP A 455 28.03 -7.22 10.56
CA ASP A 455 28.62 -7.31 9.23
C ASP A 455 28.35 -6.08 8.38
N ALA A 456 27.11 -5.57 8.37
CA ALA A 456 26.75 -4.36 7.64
C ALA A 456 27.52 -3.13 8.15
N LEU A 457 27.65 -2.99 9.47
CA LEU A 457 28.46 -1.95 10.11
C LEU A 457 29.93 -2.05 9.67
N ARG A 458 30.54 -3.24 9.75
CA ARG A 458 31.93 -3.48 9.30
C ARG A 458 32.17 -3.15 7.83
N ARG A 459 31.20 -3.48 6.97
CA ARG A 459 31.29 -3.27 5.51
C ARG A 459 30.87 -1.86 5.10
N GLY A 460 30.33 -1.06 6.03
CA GLY A 460 29.83 0.27 5.71
C GLY A 460 28.61 0.25 4.79
N GLN A 461 27.72 -0.74 4.93
CA GLN A 461 26.57 -0.92 4.04
C GLN A 461 25.27 -0.49 4.72
N PRO A 462 24.30 0.06 3.96
CA PRO A 462 22.94 0.20 4.44
C PRO A 462 22.37 -1.17 4.83
N HIS A 463 21.58 -1.21 5.89
CA HIS A 463 20.99 -2.45 6.37
C HIS A 463 19.65 -2.20 7.05
N ARG A 464 18.75 -3.17 6.95
CA ARG A 464 17.46 -3.16 7.60
C ARG A 464 17.29 -4.48 8.33
N THR A 465 16.92 -4.41 9.59
CA THR A 465 16.68 -5.59 10.42
C THR A 465 15.66 -5.28 11.51
N THR A 466 15.03 -6.31 12.06
CA THR A 466 14.08 -6.18 13.17
C THR A 466 14.65 -6.91 14.38
N LEU A 467 14.87 -6.17 15.47
CA LEU A 467 15.51 -6.66 16.68
C LEU A 467 14.55 -6.56 17.86
N LEU A 468 14.52 -7.57 18.71
CA LEU A 468 13.86 -7.47 20.01
C LEU A 468 14.80 -6.72 20.97
N ASN A 469 14.44 -5.50 21.34
CA ASN A 469 15.18 -4.64 22.25
C ASN A 469 14.50 -4.55 23.62
N VAL A 470 15.22 -4.02 24.61
CA VAL A 470 14.79 -3.84 26.01
C VAL A 470 14.88 -2.35 26.36
N ARG A 471 13.78 -1.79 26.90
CA ARG A 471 13.71 -0.41 27.40
C ARG A 471 14.36 -0.28 28.77
N ARG A 472 14.54 0.95 29.26
CA ARG A 472 15.12 1.23 30.58
C ARG A 472 14.34 0.60 31.75
N ASP A 473 13.03 0.44 31.60
CA ASP A 473 12.14 -0.18 32.61
C ASP A 473 12.13 -1.73 32.55
N GLY A 474 12.87 -2.33 31.62
CA GLY A 474 12.94 -3.77 31.42
C GLY A 474 11.88 -4.35 30.48
N THR A 475 10.97 -3.53 29.95
CA THR A 475 9.98 -3.99 28.95
C THR A 475 10.66 -4.24 27.60
N THR A 476 10.20 -5.28 26.91
CA THR A 476 10.70 -5.60 25.55
C THR A 476 9.93 -4.86 24.48
N TRP A 477 10.57 -4.60 23.36
CA TRP A 477 9.94 -4.00 22.18
C TRP A 477 10.60 -4.45 20.89
N TRP A 478 9.80 -4.57 19.84
CA TRP A 478 10.30 -4.86 18.51
C TRP A 478 10.75 -3.58 17.84
N ASN A 479 12.06 -3.46 17.67
CA ASN A 479 12.71 -2.37 16.97
C ASN A 479 12.99 -2.75 15.53
N GLU A 480 12.26 -2.18 14.59
CA GLU A 480 12.66 -2.19 13.18
C GLU A 480 13.74 -1.12 12.96
N LEU A 481 14.99 -1.58 12.83
CA LEU A 481 16.18 -0.75 12.69
C LEU A 481 16.53 -0.58 11.20
N HIS A 482 16.61 0.67 10.76
CA HIS A 482 17.16 1.03 9.46
C HIS A 482 18.50 1.75 9.69
N LEU A 483 19.58 1.13 9.21
CA LEU A 483 20.94 1.61 9.31
C LEU A 483 21.39 2.22 7.99
N SER A 484 21.95 3.43 8.03
CA SER A 484 22.56 4.09 6.88
C SER A 484 23.97 4.61 7.20
N PRO A 485 25.00 4.27 6.42
CA PRO A 485 26.36 4.79 6.59
C PRO A 485 26.50 6.20 6.02
N LEU A 486 27.12 7.10 6.77
CA LEU A 486 27.55 8.42 6.28
C LEU A 486 29.03 8.35 5.87
N ARG A 487 29.33 8.86 4.68
CA ARG A 487 30.67 8.80 4.09
C ARG A 487 31.23 10.20 3.88
N ASP A 488 32.55 10.31 4.03
CA ASP A 488 33.30 11.48 3.63
C ASP A 488 33.52 11.51 2.09
N SER A 489 34.14 12.57 1.58
CA SER A 489 34.47 12.79 0.16
C SER A 489 35.53 11.80 -0.35
N ALA A 490 36.28 11.17 0.55
CA ALA A 490 37.20 10.09 0.25
C ALA A 490 36.50 8.71 0.22
N GLY A 491 35.19 8.66 0.49
CA GLY A 491 34.38 7.43 0.52
C GLY A 491 34.51 6.62 1.81
N THR A 492 35.20 7.14 2.84
CA THR A 492 35.38 6.51 4.15
C THR A 492 34.12 6.69 4.98
N VAL A 493 33.68 5.64 5.68
CA VAL A 493 32.52 5.74 6.59
C VAL A 493 32.93 6.49 7.84
N THR A 494 32.26 7.60 8.12
CA THR A 494 32.53 8.44 9.29
C THR A 494 31.54 8.22 10.43
N HIS A 495 30.28 7.91 10.08
CA HIS A 495 29.22 7.62 11.05
C HIS A 495 28.26 6.57 10.50
N HIS A 496 27.44 6.02 11.40
CA HIS A 496 26.20 5.37 11.03
C HIS A 496 25.01 6.06 11.66
N VAL A 497 23.94 6.21 10.88
CA VAL A 497 22.63 6.69 11.33
C VAL A 497 21.72 5.47 11.46
N GLY A 498 21.15 5.28 12.65
CA GLY A 498 20.16 4.27 12.95
C GLY A 498 18.80 4.93 13.20
N LEU A 499 17.82 4.61 12.36
CA LEU A 499 16.42 4.91 12.59
C LEU A 499 15.76 3.71 13.25
N GLN A 500 15.02 3.94 14.33
CA GLN A 500 14.42 2.91 15.15
C GLN A 500 12.90 3.12 15.22
N HIS A 501 12.16 2.10 14.81
CA HIS A 501 10.70 2.13 14.83
C HIS A 501 10.13 1.03 15.72
N ASP A 502 9.20 1.40 16.61
CA ASP A 502 8.54 0.45 17.49
C ASP A 502 7.41 -0.26 16.73
N VAL A 503 7.67 -1.49 16.32
CA VAL A 503 6.72 -2.35 15.60
C VAL A 503 6.06 -3.37 16.52
N THR A 504 6.11 -3.18 17.84
CA THR A 504 5.60 -4.15 18.82
C THR A 504 4.11 -4.45 18.60
N GLU A 505 3.28 -3.43 18.41
CA GLU A 505 1.84 -3.60 18.15
C GLU A 505 1.58 -4.31 16.81
N ARG A 506 2.34 -3.96 15.77
CA ARG A 506 2.24 -4.57 14.44
C ARG A 506 2.60 -6.05 14.47
N VAL A 507 3.73 -6.41 15.10
CA VAL A 507 4.16 -7.81 15.25
C VAL A 507 3.17 -8.60 16.10
N ALA A 508 2.61 -8.00 17.15
CA ALA A 508 1.57 -8.63 17.96
C ALA A 508 0.26 -8.85 17.15
N ALA A 509 -0.18 -7.86 16.38
CA ALA A 509 -1.36 -7.94 15.53
C ALA A 509 -1.19 -8.96 14.40
N GLU A 510 -0.03 -8.97 13.74
CA GLU A 510 0.31 -9.96 12.71
C GLU A 510 0.38 -11.38 13.29
N SER A 511 0.92 -11.56 14.50
CA SER A 511 0.96 -12.86 15.17
C SER A 511 -0.46 -13.32 15.51
N ALA A 512 -1.30 -12.43 16.03
CA ALA A 512 -2.71 -12.71 16.28
C ALA A 512 -3.51 -13.02 14.99
N LEU A 513 -3.17 -12.37 13.87
CA LEU A 513 -3.75 -12.66 12.55
C LEU A 513 -3.26 -14.00 12.00
N ARG A 514 -1.97 -14.36 12.18
CA ARG A 514 -1.41 -15.67 11.80
C ARG A 514 -2.07 -16.80 12.61
N GLU A 515 -2.30 -16.60 13.90
CA GLU A 515 -3.02 -17.56 14.75
C GLU A 515 -4.49 -17.74 14.31
N ARG A 516 -5.16 -16.66 13.88
CA ARG A 516 -6.54 -16.70 13.36
C ARG A 516 -6.63 -17.25 11.93
N ALA A 517 -5.61 -17.06 11.09
CA ALA A 517 -5.59 -17.51 9.70
C ALA A 517 -5.29 -19.01 9.55
N GLY A 518 -4.78 -19.68 10.59
CA GLY A 518 -4.46 -21.11 10.58
C GLY A 518 -5.54 -22.03 11.16
N THR A 519 -6.62 -21.48 11.70
CA THR A 519 -7.66 -22.26 12.40
C THR A 519 -9.02 -22.22 11.68
N ASP A 520 -9.85 -23.25 11.89
CA ASP A 520 -11.25 -23.30 11.48
C ASP A 520 -12.07 -22.42 12.44
N PRO A 521 -12.80 -21.41 11.93
CA PRO A 521 -13.44 -20.39 12.77
C PRO A 521 -14.57 -20.91 13.66
N LEU A 522 -15.14 -22.08 13.33
CA LEU A 522 -16.19 -22.69 14.15
C LEU A 522 -15.61 -23.55 15.27
N THR A 523 -14.65 -24.42 14.95
CA THR A 523 -14.17 -25.45 15.87
C THR A 523 -12.88 -25.07 16.59
N GLY A 524 -12.12 -24.10 16.08
CA GLY A 524 -10.78 -23.74 16.58
C GLY A 524 -9.72 -24.80 16.32
N THR A 525 -10.00 -25.79 15.46
CA THR A 525 -9.02 -26.78 15.00
C THR A 525 -8.20 -26.18 13.85
N LEU A 526 -7.17 -26.85 13.33
CA LEU A 526 -6.46 -26.35 12.15
C LEU A 526 -7.42 -26.29 10.94
N ASN A 527 -7.27 -25.28 10.09
CA ASN A 527 -7.96 -25.26 8.81
C ASN A 527 -7.17 -26.01 7.74
N ARG A 528 -7.77 -26.20 6.56
CA ARG A 528 -7.18 -26.91 5.43
C ARG A 528 -5.79 -26.40 5.05
N THR A 529 -5.59 -25.08 5.03
CA THR A 529 -4.32 -24.46 4.63
C THR A 529 -3.20 -24.76 5.63
N ALA A 530 -3.50 -24.61 6.93
CA ALA A 530 -2.54 -24.92 7.99
C ALA A 530 -2.19 -26.40 8.06
N LEU A 531 -3.19 -27.28 7.93
CA LEU A 531 -2.97 -28.73 7.88
C LEU A 531 -2.02 -29.12 6.74
N LEU A 532 -2.28 -28.63 5.52
CA LEU A 532 -1.46 -28.98 4.36
C LEU A 532 -0.02 -28.51 4.54
N THR A 533 0.18 -27.31 5.11
CA THR A 533 1.50 -26.75 5.38
C THR A 533 2.28 -27.60 6.39
N GLU A 534 1.63 -27.98 7.48
CA GLU A 534 2.27 -28.75 8.55
C GLU A 534 2.49 -30.22 8.16
N LEU A 535 1.56 -30.82 7.42
CA LEU A 535 1.74 -32.17 6.87
C LEU A 535 2.87 -32.20 5.81
N ASP A 536 2.98 -31.18 4.97
CA ASP A 536 4.11 -31.04 4.01
C ASP A 536 5.45 -30.97 4.74
N ARG A 537 5.51 -30.23 5.86
CA ARG A 537 6.69 -30.17 6.73
C ARG A 537 7.08 -31.55 7.25
N GLN A 538 6.11 -32.34 7.71
CA GLN A 538 6.36 -33.70 8.25
C GLN A 538 6.77 -34.69 7.15
N VAL A 539 6.16 -34.63 5.96
CA VAL A 539 6.52 -35.45 4.80
C VAL A 539 7.94 -35.14 4.34
N ARG A 540 8.30 -33.86 4.22
CA ARG A 540 9.66 -33.42 3.80
C ARG A 540 10.76 -33.76 4.80
N ALA A 541 10.42 -33.93 6.08
CA ALA A 541 11.37 -34.40 7.08
C ALA A 541 11.89 -35.83 6.79
N GLY A 542 11.30 -36.55 5.83
CA GLY A 542 11.80 -37.81 5.31
C GLY A 542 11.64 -39.00 6.25
N ARG A 543 10.92 -38.83 7.37
CA ARG A 543 10.61 -39.91 8.30
C ARG A 543 9.41 -40.72 7.77
N PRO A 544 9.51 -42.06 7.69
CA PRO A 544 8.33 -42.88 7.48
C PRO A 544 7.40 -42.76 8.69
N GLY A 545 6.08 -42.71 8.46
CA GLY A 545 5.12 -42.79 9.56
C GLY A 545 4.22 -41.59 9.87
N PRO A 546 4.22 -40.43 9.16
CA PRO A 546 3.05 -39.56 9.20
C PRO A 546 1.81 -40.37 8.80
N VAL A 547 0.92 -40.59 9.75
CA VAL A 547 -0.34 -41.31 9.54
C VAL A 547 -1.46 -40.28 9.47
N VAL A 548 -2.16 -40.27 8.34
CA VAL A 548 -3.33 -39.42 8.11
C VAL A 548 -4.58 -40.24 8.37
N LEU A 549 -5.42 -39.78 9.29
CA LEU A 549 -6.75 -40.32 9.55
C LEU A 549 -7.79 -39.31 9.06
N PHE A 550 -8.58 -39.71 8.06
CA PHE A 550 -9.70 -38.92 7.55
C PHE A 550 -11.00 -39.38 8.20
N VAL A 551 -11.71 -38.47 8.85
CA VAL A 551 -12.88 -38.73 9.68
C VAL A 551 -14.08 -37.98 9.11
N ASP A 552 -15.12 -38.71 8.75
CA ASP A 552 -16.40 -38.16 8.30
C ASP A 552 -17.50 -38.55 9.30
N LEU A 553 -18.38 -37.60 9.65
CA LEU A 553 -19.47 -37.84 10.58
C LEU A 553 -20.68 -38.49 9.89
N ASP A 554 -21.00 -39.72 10.31
CA ASP A 554 -22.07 -40.50 9.71
C ASP A 554 -23.44 -39.85 9.97
N GLY A 555 -24.09 -39.40 8.89
CA GLY A 555 -25.48 -38.92 8.93
C GLY A 555 -25.64 -37.50 9.48
N PHE A 556 -24.57 -36.71 9.56
CA PHE A 556 -24.60 -35.34 10.08
C PHE A 556 -25.57 -34.41 9.33
N LYS A 557 -25.75 -34.60 8.01
CA LYS A 557 -26.79 -33.90 7.24
C LYS A 557 -28.19 -34.02 7.86
N ARG A 558 -28.56 -35.19 8.39
CA ARG A 558 -29.87 -35.39 9.05
C ARG A 558 -30.00 -34.60 10.35
N VAL A 559 -28.88 -34.35 11.03
CA VAL A 559 -28.84 -33.50 12.22
C VAL A 559 -29.14 -32.06 11.83
N ASN A 560 -28.50 -31.56 10.77
CA ASN A 560 -28.78 -30.23 10.22
C ASN A 560 -30.22 -30.10 9.73
N ASP A 561 -30.73 -31.09 8.99
CA ASP A 561 -32.08 -31.07 8.44
C ASP A 561 -33.16 -31.11 9.54
N ARG A 562 -32.88 -31.76 10.67
CA ARG A 562 -33.84 -31.92 11.79
C ARG A 562 -33.78 -30.80 12.83
N PHE A 563 -32.58 -30.32 13.18
CA PHE A 563 -32.38 -29.38 14.29
C PHE A 563 -31.87 -28.00 13.86
N GLY A 564 -31.57 -27.82 12.56
CA GLY A 564 -31.04 -26.59 12.00
C GLY A 564 -29.51 -26.47 12.11
N HIS A 565 -28.93 -25.65 11.24
CA HIS A 565 -27.48 -25.47 11.13
C HIS A 565 -26.82 -24.98 12.41
N THR A 566 -27.43 -24.07 13.17
CA THR A 566 -26.86 -23.56 14.44
C THR A 566 -26.72 -24.66 15.50
N VAL A 567 -27.63 -25.63 15.53
CA VAL A 567 -27.53 -26.79 16.43
C VAL A 567 -26.49 -27.79 15.91
N GLY A 568 -26.41 -27.96 14.59
CA GLY A 568 -25.33 -28.71 13.93
C GLY A 568 -23.94 -28.14 14.24
N ASP A 569 -23.79 -26.81 14.23
CA ASP A 569 -22.54 -26.13 14.54
C ASP A 569 -22.08 -26.42 15.99
N ARG A 570 -23.01 -26.43 16.95
CA ARG A 570 -22.72 -26.86 18.33
C ARG A 570 -22.29 -28.32 18.44
N ALA A 571 -22.88 -29.20 17.62
CA ALA A 571 -22.42 -30.57 17.52
C ALA A 571 -20.99 -30.64 16.99
N LEU A 572 -20.65 -29.86 15.96
CA LEU A 572 -19.29 -29.82 15.38
C LEU A 572 -18.24 -29.32 16.38
N VAL A 573 -18.56 -28.31 17.19
CA VAL A 573 -17.70 -27.86 18.29
C VAL A 573 -17.48 -28.98 19.30
N THR A 574 -18.54 -29.67 19.71
CA THR A 574 -18.44 -30.78 20.68
C THR A 574 -17.66 -31.98 20.13
N VAL A 575 -17.82 -32.27 18.83
CA VAL A 575 -17.03 -33.29 18.12
C VAL A 575 -15.55 -32.90 18.09
N ALA A 576 -15.23 -31.64 17.79
CA ALA A 576 -13.86 -31.16 17.80
C ALA A 576 -13.20 -31.29 19.18
N ASP A 577 -13.90 -30.92 20.25
CA ASP A 577 -13.39 -31.06 21.63
C ASP A 577 -13.17 -32.53 22.02
N ARG A 578 -14.05 -33.42 21.57
CA ARG A 578 -13.89 -34.86 21.73
C ARG A 578 -12.68 -35.39 20.99
N LEU A 579 -12.47 -34.98 19.74
CA LEU A 579 -11.30 -35.38 18.96
C LEU A 579 -9.99 -34.82 19.54
N ARG A 580 -10.01 -33.61 20.12
CA ARG A 580 -8.86 -33.06 20.87
C ARG A 580 -8.41 -33.95 22.02
N SER A 581 -9.33 -34.65 22.67
CA SER A 581 -9.00 -35.58 23.76
C SER A 581 -8.34 -36.89 23.30
N VAL A 582 -8.38 -37.19 21.99
CA VAL A 582 -7.79 -38.39 21.39
C VAL A 582 -6.36 -38.13 20.90
N VAL A 583 -6.06 -36.91 20.48
CA VAL A 583 -4.73 -36.51 19.97
C VAL A 583 -3.78 -36.16 21.10
N ARG A 584 -2.49 -36.53 20.97
CA ARG A 584 -1.44 -36.15 21.92
C ARG A 584 -0.72 -34.88 21.49
N THR A 585 0.11 -34.34 22.39
CA THR A 585 1.01 -33.23 22.06
C THR A 585 1.93 -33.62 20.90
N GLY A 586 1.86 -32.89 19.79
CA GLY A 586 2.61 -33.16 18.55
C GLY A 586 1.75 -33.68 17.39
N ASP A 587 0.59 -34.28 17.68
CA ASP A 587 -0.38 -34.67 16.64
C ASP A 587 -1.16 -33.45 16.14
N LEU A 588 -1.67 -33.52 14.91
CA LEU A 588 -2.49 -32.47 14.31
C LEU A 588 -3.96 -32.87 14.33
N LEU A 589 -4.83 -31.88 14.56
CA LEU A 589 -6.27 -32.00 14.38
C LEU A 589 -6.76 -30.83 13.53
N ALA A 590 -7.44 -31.14 12.43
CA ALA A 590 -7.95 -30.16 11.48
C ALA A 590 -9.41 -30.45 11.10
N ARG A 591 -10.14 -29.40 10.73
CA ARG A 591 -11.44 -29.49 10.04
C ARG A 591 -11.30 -28.94 8.63
N LEU A 592 -11.62 -29.75 7.63
CA LEU A 592 -11.49 -29.37 6.22
C LEU A 592 -12.71 -28.63 5.69
N GLY A 593 -13.87 -28.83 6.31
CA GLY A 593 -15.14 -28.22 5.96
C GLY A 593 -16.29 -29.16 6.29
N GLY A 594 -17.51 -28.63 6.44
CA GLY A 594 -18.70 -29.46 6.71
C GLY A 594 -18.53 -30.35 7.95
N ASP A 595 -18.63 -31.65 7.74
CA ASP A 595 -18.49 -32.75 8.71
C ASP A 595 -17.17 -33.53 8.59
N GLU A 596 -16.18 -32.99 7.89
CA GLU A 596 -14.90 -33.66 7.63
C GLU A 596 -13.78 -33.15 8.57
N PHE A 597 -13.20 -34.08 9.32
CA PHE A 597 -12.04 -33.86 10.19
C PHE A 597 -10.84 -34.70 9.74
N VAL A 598 -9.64 -34.20 9.99
CA VAL A 598 -8.39 -34.93 9.75
C VAL A 598 -7.52 -34.91 10.99
N LEU A 599 -7.01 -36.08 11.35
CA LEU A 599 -5.96 -36.24 12.36
C LEU A 599 -4.66 -36.65 11.67
N VAL A 600 -3.54 -36.09 12.12
CA VAL A 600 -2.20 -36.53 11.68
C VAL A 600 -1.41 -36.95 12.91
N LEU A 601 -0.99 -38.21 12.96
CA LEU A 601 -0.15 -38.72 14.04
C LEU A 601 1.31 -38.43 13.71
N ALA A 602 1.96 -37.64 14.55
CA ALA A 602 3.39 -37.33 14.42
C ALA A 602 4.21 -38.34 15.24
N ASP A 603 5.36 -38.76 14.71
CA ASP A 603 6.34 -39.68 15.35
C ASP A 603 5.71 -40.94 15.97
N VAL A 604 5.43 -41.97 15.16
CA VAL A 604 5.04 -43.26 15.71
C VAL A 604 6.28 -44.03 16.17
N ASP A 605 6.40 -44.26 17.47
CA ASP A 605 7.52 -44.99 18.06
C ASP A 605 7.67 -46.38 17.41
N PRO A 606 8.89 -46.78 17.00
CA PRO A 606 9.13 -48.14 16.53
C PRO A 606 8.85 -49.15 17.66
N PRO A 607 8.40 -50.39 17.34
CA PRO A 607 8.36 -51.46 18.31
C PRO A 607 9.76 -51.69 18.91
N VAL A 608 9.84 -51.87 20.24
CA VAL A 608 11.08 -51.94 21.04
C VAL A 608 12.09 -53.02 20.57
N ASP A 609 11.67 -53.94 19.70
CA ASP A 609 12.44 -55.13 19.33
C ASP A 609 12.88 -55.17 17.84
N ASP A 610 12.57 -54.16 17.00
CA ASP A 610 12.96 -54.14 15.57
C ASP A 610 12.97 -52.70 15.00
N ASP A 611 14.12 -52.21 14.54
CA ASP A 611 14.32 -50.86 13.97
C ASP A 611 14.25 -50.81 12.43
N GLY A 612 13.77 -51.88 11.78
CA GLY A 612 13.62 -51.92 10.32
C GLY A 612 12.53 -50.98 9.76
N PRO A 613 12.62 -50.50 8.50
CA PRO A 613 11.57 -49.67 7.90
C PRO A 613 10.19 -50.36 7.85
N ALA A 614 10.15 -51.69 7.85
CA ALA A 614 8.91 -52.47 7.89
C ALA A 614 8.27 -52.52 9.29
N SER A 615 9.06 -52.51 10.38
CA SER A 615 8.55 -52.52 11.75
C SER A 615 7.99 -51.15 12.16
N VAL A 616 8.61 -50.06 11.70
CA VAL A 616 8.10 -48.69 11.85
C VAL A 616 6.72 -48.54 11.19
N LEU A 617 6.56 -49.07 9.96
CA LEU A 617 5.28 -49.03 9.26
C LEU A 617 4.20 -49.87 9.95
N ALA A 618 4.56 -51.05 10.47
CA ALA A 618 3.65 -51.89 11.24
C ALA A 618 3.23 -51.21 12.57
N GLY A 619 4.16 -50.54 13.25
CA GLY A 619 3.89 -49.71 14.43
C GLY A 619 2.96 -48.54 14.13
N ALA A 620 3.21 -47.84 13.02
CA ALA A 620 2.37 -46.76 12.50
C ALA A 620 0.93 -47.20 12.24
N LEU A 621 0.73 -48.32 11.54
CA LEU A 621 -0.60 -48.88 11.29
C LEU A 621 -1.29 -49.35 12.57
N ALA A 622 -0.56 -49.95 13.52
CA ALA A 622 -1.13 -50.35 14.81
C ALA A 622 -1.58 -49.13 15.64
N ALA A 623 -0.79 -48.06 15.65
CA ALA A 623 -1.18 -46.80 16.28
C ALA A 623 -2.39 -46.16 15.59
N ALA A 624 -2.41 -46.16 14.26
CA ALA A 624 -3.53 -45.67 13.47
C ALA A 624 -4.83 -46.39 13.81
N HIS A 625 -4.82 -47.72 13.89
CA HIS A 625 -6.00 -48.51 14.24
C HIS A 625 -6.48 -48.26 15.68
N ARG A 626 -5.56 -48.07 16.63
CA ARG A 626 -5.93 -47.71 18.01
C ARG A 626 -6.60 -46.34 18.06
N VAL A 627 -6.00 -45.33 17.44
CA VAL A 627 -6.56 -43.98 17.38
C VAL A 627 -7.90 -43.98 16.65
N ALA A 628 -8.04 -44.70 15.54
CA ALA A 628 -9.31 -44.83 14.83
C ALA A 628 -10.41 -45.44 15.73
N ALA A 629 -10.08 -46.49 16.50
CA ALA A 629 -11.02 -47.08 17.45
C ALA A 629 -11.39 -46.11 18.59
N ASP A 630 -10.44 -45.31 19.07
CA ASP A 630 -10.70 -44.28 20.07
C ASP A 630 -11.57 -43.14 19.54
N VAL A 631 -11.34 -42.69 18.31
CA VAL A 631 -12.20 -41.73 17.61
C VAL A 631 -13.64 -42.26 17.54
N GLU A 632 -13.83 -43.49 17.06
CA GLU A 632 -15.16 -44.09 16.97
C GLU A 632 -15.83 -44.22 18.35
N ARG A 633 -15.07 -44.62 19.38
CA ARG A 633 -15.56 -44.76 20.75
C ARG A 633 -16.01 -43.42 21.33
N VAL A 634 -15.18 -42.38 21.24
CA VAL A 634 -15.48 -41.06 21.81
C VAL A 634 -16.65 -40.39 21.06
N LEU A 635 -16.74 -40.58 19.74
CA LEU A 635 -17.85 -40.03 18.95
C LEU A 635 -19.17 -40.80 19.12
N SER A 636 -19.12 -42.09 19.49
CA SER A 636 -20.34 -42.89 19.74
C SER A 636 -21.18 -42.42 20.93
N VAL A 637 -20.60 -41.65 21.86
CA VAL A 637 -21.30 -41.05 22.98
C VAL A 637 -22.33 -40.03 22.45
N PRO A 638 -23.61 -40.06 22.85
CA PRO A 638 -24.58 -39.06 22.40
C PRO A 638 -24.11 -37.62 22.71
N VAL A 639 -24.38 -36.68 21.80
CA VAL A 639 -24.11 -35.24 21.99
C VAL A 639 -25.38 -34.60 22.54
N GLU A 640 -25.25 -33.93 23.68
CA GLU A 640 -26.36 -33.20 24.31
C GLU A 640 -26.59 -31.87 23.59
N LEU A 641 -27.69 -31.77 22.84
CA LEU A 641 -28.06 -30.60 22.05
C LEU A 641 -29.43 -30.04 22.46
N PRO A 642 -29.71 -28.75 22.17
CA PRO A 642 -31.07 -28.21 22.29
C PRO A 642 -32.03 -29.02 21.39
N GLY A 643 -32.91 -29.81 22.00
CA GLY A 643 -33.80 -30.74 21.30
C GLY A 643 -33.61 -32.23 21.64
N GLY A 644 -32.62 -32.57 22.48
CA GLY A 644 -32.38 -33.91 23.01
C GLY A 644 -31.05 -34.53 22.56
N PRO A 645 -30.67 -35.69 23.12
CA PRO A 645 -29.41 -36.35 22.79
C PRO A 645 -29.40 -36.87 21.35
N VAL A 646 -28.32 -36.59 20.62
CA VAL A 646 -28.11 -37.03 19.23
C VAL A 646 -26.89 -37.94 19.14
N SER A 647 -27.05 -39.14 18.60
CA SER A 647 -25.93 -40.04 18.32
C SER A 647 -25.35 -39.73 16.93
N ILE A 648 -24.05 -39.43 16.89
CA ILE A 648 -23.30 -39.13 15.66
C ILE A 648 -22.25 -40.24 15.51
N GLY A 649 -22.32 -41.00 14.43
CA GLY A 649 -21.29 -42.00 14.12
C GLY A 649 -20.09 -41.35 13.40
N ALA A 650 -19.02 -42.11 13.21
CA ALA A 650 -17.90 -41.67 12.39
C ALA A 650 -17.38 -42.80 11.53
N SER A 651 -17.07 -42.49 10.28
CA SER A 651 -16.33 -43.35 9.37
C SER A 651 -14.89 -42.83 9.27
N VAL A 652 -13.92 -43.71 9.51
CA VAL A 652 -12.49 -43.36 9.52
C VAL A 652 -11.76 -44.10 8.41
N GLY A 653 -10.94 -43.37 7.65
CA GLY A 653 -10.00 -43.92 6.67
C GLY A 653 -8.57 -43.56 7.05
N VAL A 654 -7.63 -44.46 6.77
CA VAL A 654 -6.23 -44.32 7.17
C VAL A 654 -5.34 -44.33 5.93
N ALA A 655 -4.34 -43.47 5.89
CA ALA A 655 -3.24 -43.51 4.92
C ALA A 655 -1.91 -43.26 5.63
N VAL A 656 -0.85 -43.91 5.16
CA VAL A 656 0.48 -43.82 5.77
C VAL A 656 1.54 -43.41 4.76
N HIS A 657 2.36 -42.43 5.12
CA HIS A 657 3.51 -42.02 4.32
C HIS A 657 4.71 -42.98 4.49
N PRO A 658 5.41 -43.38 3.41
CA PRO A 658 5.14 -43.10 1.99
C PRO A 658 4.25 -44.16 1.28
N ALA A 659 3.80 -45.20 1.98
CA ALA A 659 3.14 -46.37 1.38
C ALA A 659 1.86 -46.04 0.59
N ASP A 660 1.08 -45.06 1.05
CA ASP A 660 -0.19 -44.65 0.46
C ASP A 660 -0.11 -43.32 -0.31
N GLY A 661 1.04 -42.65 -0.32
CA GLY A 661 1.28 -41.38 -1.01
C GLY A 661 2.56 -40.68 -0.57
N GLU A 662 3.17 -39.93 -1.49
CA GLU A 662 4.44 -39.18 -1.25
C GLU A 662 4.19 -37.69 -1.00
N THR A 663 2.98 -37.20 -1.26
CA THR A 663 2.59 -35.80 -1.03
C THR A 663 1.41 -35.68 -0.06
N PRO A 664 1.25 -34.55 0.64
CA PRO A 664 0.09 -34.30 1.50
C PRO A 664 -1.26 -34.52 0.80
N THR A 665 -1.38 -34.09 -0.45
CA THR A 665 -2.60 -34.22 -1.25
C THR A 665 -2.91 -35.68 -1.60
N GLU A 666 -1.89 -36.49 -1.90
CA GLU A 666 -2.06 -37.92 -2.17
C GLU A 666 -2.47 -38.69 -0.91
N LEU A 667 -1.83 -38.41 0.23
CA LEU A 667 -2.16 -39.03 1.51
C LEU A 667 -3.60 -38.73 1.94
N LEU A 668 -4.03 -37.46 1.84
CA LEU A 668 -5.41 -37.08 2.11
C LEU A 668 -6.40 -37.79 1.19
N ARG A 669 -6.08 -37.88 -0.11
CA ARG A 669 -6.92 -38.58 -1.10
C ARG A 669 -7.00 -40.09 -0.84
N ALA A 670 -5.90 -40.71 -0.44
CA ALA A 670 -5.87 -42.13 -0.09
C ALA A 670 -6.71 -42.41 1.16
N ALA A 671 -6.56 -41.58 2.20
CA ALA A 671 -7.32 -41.70 3.44
C ALA A 671 -8.82 -41.50 3.21
N ASP A 672 -9.21 -40.48 2.43
CA ASP A 672 -10.61 -40.23 2.03
C ASP A 672 -11.21 -41.44 1.28
N LEU A 673 -10.47 -42.01 0.31
CA LEU A 673 -10.93 -43.19 -0.41
C LEU A 673 -11.13 -44.42 0.50
N GLN A 674 -10.27 -44.60 1.50
CA GLN A 674 -10.44 -45.65 2.51
C GLN A 674 -11.66 -45.39 3.40
N MET A 675 -11.87 -44.15 3.82
CA MET A 675 -13.04 -43.72 4.61
C MET A 675 -14.33 -44.01 3.85
N TYR A 676 -14.40 -43.64 2.57
CA TYR A 676 -15.57 -43.89 1.73
C TYR A 676 -15.90 -45.39 1.62
N ARG A 677 -14.88 -46.25 1.52
CA ARG A 677 -15.04 -47.71 1.53
C ARG A 677 -15.57 -48.22 2.88
N ALA A 678 -15.09 -47.67 4.00
CA ALA A 678 -15.57 -48.00 5.34
C ALA A 678 -17.05 -47.60 5.52
N LYS A 679 -17.42 -46.39 5.10
CA LYS A 679 -18.79 -45.85 5.11
C LYS A 679 -19.74 -46.74 4.29
N ALA A 680 -19.33 -47.16 3.09
CA ALA A 680 -20.12 -48.07 2.24
C ALA A 680 -20.33 -49.46 2.86
N ARG A 681 -19.32 -50.03 3.55
CA ARG A 681 -19.46 -51.31 4.26
C ARG A 681 -20.44 -51.22 5.42
N ARG A 682 -20.40 -50.13 6.21
CA ARG A 682 -21.33 -49.89 7.32
C ARG A 682 -22.77 -49.67 6.85
N ALA A 683 -22.96 -48.95 5.75
CA ALA A 683 -24.28 -48.77 5.15
C ALA A 683 -24.90 -50.13 4.75
N ARG A 684 -24.11 -51.02 4.13
CA ARG A 684 -24.55 -52.38 3.75
C ARG A 684 -24.85 -53.26 4.96
N ALA A 685 -24.04 -53.20 6.01
CA ALA A 685 -24.27 -53.93 7.25
C ALA A 685 -25.57 -53.50 7.96
N ARG A 686 -25.86 -52.19 8.00
CA ARG A 686 -27.11 -51.65 8.56
C ARG A 686 -28.35 -52.09 7.80
N THR A 687 -28.28 -52.16 6.47
CA THR A 687 -29.38 -52.70 5.65
C THR A 687 -29.58 -54.22 5.83
N ALA A 688 -28.54 -54.97 6.18
CA ALA A 688 -28.62 -56.41 6.42
C ALA A 688 -29.13 -56.76 7.84
N SER A 689 -28.97 -55.87 8.83
CA SER A 689 -29.37 -56.08 10.23
C SER A 689 -30.79 -55.59 10.59
N GLY A 690 -31.60 -55.20 9.60
CA GLY A 690 -33.05 -54.97 9.78
C GLY A 690 -33.47 -53.82 10.70
N HIS A 691 -32.60 -52.84 10.99
CA HIS A 691 -33.00 -51.64 11.74
C HIS A 691 -33.39 -50.51 10.76
N PRO A 692 -34.60 -49.94 10.85
CA PRO A 692 -35.09 -48.96 9.88
C PRO A 692 -34.35 -47.62 9.97
N ALA A 693 -34.32 -46.92 8.83
CA ALA A 693 -33.52 -45.74 8.50
C ALA A 693 -33.88 -44.47 9.30
#